data_AF-A0A0B7FKN8-F1
#
_entry.id   AF-A0A0B7FKN8-F1
#
_cell.length_a   1.000
_cell.length_b   1.000
_cell.length_c   1.000
_cell.angle_alpha   90.00
_cell.angle_beta   90.00
_cell.angle_gamma   90.00
#
_symmetry.space_group_name_H-M   'P 1'
#
loop_
_entity.id
_entity.type
_entity.pdbx_description
1 polymer ?
#
loop_
_entity_poly.entity_id
_entity_poly.type
_entity_poly.pdbx_seq_one_letter_code
_entity_poly.pdbx_strand_id
1 'polypeptide(L)'
;MMRARQAALKSCLGPPPSWFIARMVPLRSRTQFNQGRLHASSAAAEHPLATMAIPTNEANTPIRTIKYAVIGYGASGGQFVADLALQRLMLNLLDPGIISSAKYNLEVTVYSSQGEREDGAGDAWGPTHDGCINSAIPGHWHPAINPEKYHAQAITSNHDSFIQRVTKLNEEVARTALESFDELRDRLQQVNQPGAALLLARREGDRFITDLPCVPRSLLGQVRSKSLQDIVRHANQEIDGLHIDVQHGKLAKIHNIQDPLKPQVEVRDVNSGPDSHGELVEFDKVISFSGARREARLPEGWNEYQRGSVYTGLPNAQSVAEYLQKRGVSPEHNTIGFAGAQLSFIDLITLVATKLGAFDFAAHEGHGRARCTAKLARDIPYRFVVFTTGETGSVKPRLSFGMDWPGTPEGFVHPVSYLQTEHLLALRTQKGYQWLDIVRTLWKSMIAYRMGILPSEYPRHADMMDEWVAYYEDCERFRRGEPTYCGLERTLINAAAHGYGAESSVDSAKVRMEEQFPDIFISGERMIASLFAHVSIISRLEEDGSNKAAIKILEDWYRTYSSSPVNICQPVFQLAVNGVMKHRVGDARRTTCPEHPNQDNQGKITIDQSPYRVDAFFPPTPFSTGIDQVISGILPRGPRAQPSPNPSDIHLKLQAPGIPVWHANGQLEDAKDRLVNVWDCGNNRGSNLNYTHANGDTSIVKPRLAVHLLSSSHEFAPPLAACMLAHDAYVIQGKEDPSQILQTEISNSQPSREGFSQQMILLEEHYEEIMQRYEYVKAIQAPCLRDQWRSYFERGQTPASRAEVVKELANSGDRVKSNVADAYCQATSDRMRPARNPLSYDEWHNAFTDQEMMTAWNILLKANSIN
;
A
#
# COMPACT_ATOMS: atom_id res chain seq x y z
N MET A 1 43.00 -1.83 40.13
CA MET A 1 41.97 -2.62 39.43
C MET A 1 41.40 -1.97 38.15
N MET A 2 41.18 -0.65 38.04
CA MET A 2 40.60 -0.07 36.79
C MET A 2 41.51 -0.05 35.54
N ARG A 3 42.84 -0.14 35.66
CA ARG A 3 43.74 -0.16 34.48
C ARG A 3 43.98 -1.54 33.86
N ALA A 4 43.51 -2.63 34.48
CA ALA A 4 43.66 -3.98 33.93
C ALA A 4 42.56 -4.37 32.92
N ARG A 5 41.40 -3.69 32.94
CA ARG A 5 40.28 -3.96 32.00
C ARG A 5 40.43 -3.31 30.62
N GLN A 6 41.32 -2.34 30.44
CA GLN A 6 41.56 -1.70 29.13
C GLN A 6 42.55 -2.46 28.23
N ALA A 7 43.33 -3.41 28.77
CA ALA A 7 44.26 -4.22 27.97
C ALA A 7 43.57 -5.44 27.30
N ALA A 8 42.61 -6.07 27.98
CA ALA A 8 41.89 -7.24 27.47
C ALA A 8 40.85 -6.91 26.36
N LEU A 9 40.46 -5.64 26.21
CA LEU A 9 39.48 -5.19 25.21
C LEU A 9 40.10 -4.84 23.85
N LYS A 10 41.43 -4.95 23.69
CA LYS A 10 42.14 -4.69 22.42
C LYS A 10 42.57 -5.94 21.65
N SER A 11 42.28 -7.15 22.14
CA SER A 11 42.67 -8.42 21.51
C SER A 11 41.49 -9.30 21.05
N CYS A 12 40.24 -8.83 21.20
CA CYS A 12 39.04 -9.60 20.84
C CYS A 12 38.21 -8.97 19.71
N LEU A 13 38.66 -7.85 19.14
CA LEU A 13 38.13 -7.30 17.90
C LEU A 13 38.96 -7.84 16.73
N GLY A 14 38.54 -8.97 16.19
CA GLY A 14 38.99 -9.39 14.86
C GLY A 14 38.55 -8.38 13.80
N PRO A 15 39.21 -8.31 12.63
CA PRO A 15 38.75 -7.46 11.54
C PRO A 15 37.33 -7.86 11.10
N PRO A 16 36.49 -6.91 10.65
CA PRO A 16 35.17 -7.22 10.13
C PRO A 16 35.27 -8.13 8.89
N PRO A 17 34.28 -9.01 8.66
CA PRO A 17 34.33 -9.96 7.56
C PRO A 17 34.32 -9.28 6.19
N SER A 18 35.26 -9.68 5.32
CA SER A 18 35.64 -8.94 4.11
C SER A 18 34.84 -9.27 2.85
N TRP A 19 33.55 -9.62 2.95
CA TRP A 19 32.70 -9.99 1.82
C TRP A 19 31.70 -8.90 1.37
N PHE A 20 32.10 -7.62 1.49
CA PHE A 20 31.36 -6.47 0.97
C PHE A 20 32.18 -5.59 0.03
N ILE A 21 32.95 -6.20 -0.88
CA ILE A 21 33.59 -5.52 -2.03
C ILE A 21 33.46 -6.40 -3.29
N ALA A 22 32.44 -6.15 -4.10
CA ALA A 22 32.33 -6.74 -5.44
C ALA A 22 33.31 -6.03 -6.40
N ARG A 23 34.54 -6.54 -6.50
CA ARG A 23 35.49 -6.10 -7.55
C ARG A 23 35.06 -6.64 -8.91
N MET A 24 34.52 -5.78 -9.77
CA MET A 24 34.54 -6.05 -11.21
C MET A 24 35.98 -6.06 -11.71
N VAL A 25 36.40 -7.15 -12.35
CA VAL A 25 37.67 -7.27 -13.10
C VAL A 25 37.33 -7.74 -14.51
N PRO A 26 37.79 -7.05 -15.57
CA PRO A 26 37.37 -7.35 -16.94
C PRO A 26 38.20 -8.48 -17.56
N LEU A 27 37.53 -9.46 -18.18
CA LEU A 27 38.18 -10.42 -19.07
C LEU A 27 38.09 -9.96 -20.52
N ARG A 28 39.21 -9.43 -21.02
CA ARG A 28 39.40 -9.10 -22.44
C ARG A 28 39.68 -10.37 -23.26
N SER A 29 38.88 -10.58 -24.30
CA SER A 29 39.24 -11.10 -25.63
C SER A 29 40.43 -12.06 -25.80
N ARG A 30 40.18 -13.22 -26.44
CA ARG A 30 40.89 -13.53 -27.69
C ARG A 30 40.13 -14.50 -28.61
N THR A 31 40.09 -14.09 -29.87
CA THR A 31 39.68 -14.82 -31.09
C THR A 31 40.45 -16.14 -31.30
N GLN A 32 39.86 -17.13 -31.99
CA GLN A 32 40.21 -17.44 -33.40
C GLN A 32 39.44 -18.62 -34.04
N PHE A 33 39.19 -18.48 -35.35
CA PHE A 33 38.99 -19.50 -36.41
C PHE A 33 38.11 -20.75 -36.18
N ASN A 34 37.10 -20.91 -37.05
CA ASN A 34 37.28 -21.82 -38.19
C ASN A 34 36.44 -21.44 -39.41
N GLN A 35 36.99 -21.64 -40.61
CA GLN A 35 36.31 -21.44 -41.90
C GLN A 35 35.81 -22.79 -42.44
N GLY A 36 34.65 -22.80 -43.11
CA GLY A 36 34.15 -23.96 -43.85
C GLY A 36 33.36 -23.53 -45.08
N ARG A 37 34.02 -23.49 -46.25
CA ARG A 37 33.37 -23.34 -47.56
C ARG A 37 32.76 -24.66 -48.02
N LEU A 38 31.63 -24.61 -48.72
CA LEU A 38 31.34 -25.50 -49.87
C LEU A 38 30.44 -24.76 -50.89
N HIS A 39 30.54 -25.14 -52.17
CA HIS A 39 29.93 -24.48 -53.33
C HIS A 39 28.85 -25.33 -54.01
N ALA A 40 27.86 -24.67 -54.68
CA ALA A 40 27.11 -25.04 -55.91
C ALA A 40 25.71 -24.38 -55.84
N SER A 41 25.23 -23.50 -56.75
CA SER A 41 24.76 -23.73 -58.16
C SER A 41 23.76 -24.90 -58.27
N SER A 42 22.60 -24.84 -58.94
CA SER A 42 21.90 -23.85 -59.80
C SER A 42 20.38 -24.18 -59.78
N ALA A 43 19.41 -23.61 -60.52
CA ALA A 43 19.43 -22.73 -61.71
C ALA A 43 18.22 -21.75 -61.70
N ALA A 44 17.59 -21.47 -62.84
CA ALA A 44 16.50 -20.50 -63.02
C ALA A 44 15.19 -21.13 -63.56
N ALA A 45 14.06 -20.48 -63.30
CA ALA A 45 12.85 -20.54 -64.13
C ALA A 45 12.10 -19.19 -64.02
N GLU A 46 11.79 -18.59 -65.16
CA GLU A 46 11.15 -17.27 -65.26
C GLU A 46 9.63 -17.40 -65.33
N HIS A 47 8.89 -16.50 -64.66
CA HIS A 47 7.52 -16.14 -65.04
C HIS A 47 7.28 -14.65 -64.71
N PRO A 48 6.77 -13.84 -65.66
CA PRO A 48 6.59 -12.40 -65.44
C PRO A 48 5.33 -12.11 -64.62
N LEU A 49 5.50 -11.41 -63.50
CA LEU A 49 4.40 -10.84 -62.73
C LEU A 49 3.84 -9.61 -63.45
N ALA A 50 2.51 -9.59 -63.64
CA ALA A 50 1.82 -8.43 -64.18
C ALA A 50 1.84 -7.27 -63.20
N THR A 51 2.32 -6.10 -63.65
CA THR A 51 2.38 -4.88 -62.84
C THR A 51 0.98 -4.26 -62.70
N MET A 52 0.16 -4.78 -61.77
CA MET A 52 -1.01 -4.04 -61.32
C MET A 52 -0.56 -2.90 -60.42
N ALA A 53 -0.77 -1.66 -60.86
CA ALA A 53 -0.49 -0.48 -60.06
C ALA A 53 -1.39 -0.47 -58.81
N ILE A 54 -0.78 -0.51 -57.63
CA ILE A 54 -1.47 -0.26 -56.36
C ILE A 54 -1.83 1.24 -56.33
N PRO A 55 -3.11 1.62 -56.16
CA PRO A 55 -3.49 3.02 -56.00
C PRO A 55 -3.01 3.52 -54.63
N THR A 56 -1.95 4.32 -54.61
CA THR A 56 -1.52 5.04 -53.41
C THR A 56 -2.50 6.18 -53.09
N ASN A 57 -3.58 5.85 -52.40
CA ASN A 57 -4.63 6.78 -51.93
C ASN A 57 -4.86 6.63 -50.41
N GLU A 58 -3.79 6.82 -49.61
CA GLU A 58 -3.87 6.88 -48.14
C GLU A 58 -3.60 8.29 -47.56
N ALA A 59 -3.65 9.32 -48.40
CA ALA A 59 -3.53 10.71 -47.98
C ALA A 59 -4.90 11.41 -47.98
N ASN A 60 -5.67 11.23 -46.89
CA ASN A 60 -6.71 12.16 -46.34
C ASN A 60 -7.76 11.50 -45.41
N THR A 61 -7.46 10.37 -44.74
CA THR A 61 -8.30 9.95 -43.60
C THR A 61 -8.04 10.92 -42.43
N PRO A 62 -9.05 11.62 -41.88
CA PRO A 62 -8.83 12.53 -40.77
C PRO A 62 -8.35 11.75 -39.53
N ILE A 63 -7.24 12.19 -38.94
CA ILE A 63 -6.67 11.59 -37.73
C ILE A 63 -7.72 11.67 -36.62
N ARG A 64 -8.19 10.52 -36.15
CA ARG A 64 -9.20 10.44 -35.09
C ARG A 64 -8.64 11.03 -33.80
N THR A 65 -9.43 11.82 -33.09
CA THR A 65 -9.12 12.27 -31.73
C THR A 65 -9.89 11.41 -30.73
N ILE A 66 -9.22 10.98 -29.66
CA ILE A 66 -9.82 10.30 -28.51
C ILE A 66 -9.69 11.21 -27.29
N LYS A 67 -10.80 11.47 -26.59
CA LYS A 67 -10.88 12.41 -25.46
C LYS A 67 -10.98 11.70 -24.12
N TYR A 68 -10.08 12.02 -23.20
CA TYR A 68 -10.02 11.51 -21.84
C TYR A 68 -10.35 12.63 -20.84
N ALA A 69 -11.22 12.35 -19.88
CA ALA A 69 -11.32 13.13 -18.65
C ALA A 69 -10.63 12.39 -17.51
N VAL A 70 -9.62 12.99 -16.88
CA VAL A 70 -8.97 12.48 -15.66
C VAL A 70 -9.42 13.35 -14.48
N ILE A 71 -10.16 12.79 -13.53
CA ILE A 71 -10.74 13.55 -12.41
C ILE A 71 -9.95 13.25 -11.13
N GLY A 72 -9.30 14.26 -10.55
CA GLY A 72 -8.45 14.17 -9.36
C GLY A 72 -6.95 14.11 -9.70
N TYR A 73 -6.29 15.27 -9.69
CA TYR A 73 -4.87 15.40 -10.03
C TYR A 73 -3.94 15.22 -8.82
N GLY A 74 -4.10 14.10 -8.13
CA GLY A 74 -3.36 13.76 -6.91
C GLY A 74 -2.20 12.80 -7.15
N ALA A 75 -1.78 12.13 -6.08
CA ALA A 75 -0.66 11.21 -6.09
C ALA A 75 -0.84 9.97 -6.99
N SER A 76 -2.06 9.66 -7.41
CA SER A 76 -2.36 8.55 -8.33
C SER A 76 -2.70 9.05 -9.73
N GLY A 77 -3.60 10.04 -9.85
CA GLY A 77 -3.97 10.62 -11.16
C GLY A 77 -2.80 11.31 -11.87
N GLY A 78 -1.95 12.04 -11.13
CA GLY A 78 -0.74 12.62 -11.70
C GLY A 78 0.28 11.57 -12.15
N GLN A 79 0.33 10.41 -11.48
CA GLN A 79 1.21 9.31 -11.90
C GLN A 79 0.70 8.77 -13.23
N PHE A 80 -0.59 8.39 -13.29
CA PHE A 80 -1.23 7.91 -14.52
C PHE A 80 -1.00 8.83 -15.73
N VAL A 81 -1.00 10.15 -15.56
CA VAL A 81 -0.69 11.11 -16.65
C VAL A 81 0.77 11.00 -17.12
N ALA A 82 1.74 10.89 -16.20
CA ALA A 82 3.15 10.69 -16.55
C ALA A 82 3.39 9.32 -17.24
N ASP A 83 2.66 8.31 -16.79
CA ASP A 83 2.74 6.93 -17.24
C ASP A 83 2.20 6.78 -18.67
N LEU A 84 1.04 7.38 -18.91
CA LEU A 84 0.40 7.48 -20.22
C LEU A 84 1.31 8.18 -21.22
N ALA A 85 1.95 9.28 -20.81
CA ALA A 85 2.91 10.00 -21.64
C ALA A 85 4.18 9.17 -21.95
N LEU A 86 4.77 8.50 -20.94
CA LEU A 86 5.94 7.64 -21.14
C LEU A 86 5.64 6.46 -22.08
N GLN A 87 4.52 5.77 -21.85
CA GLN A 87 4.15 4.62 -22.66
C GLN A 87 3.77 5.03 -24.09
N ARG A 88 3.12 6.19 -24.27
CA ARG A 88 2.88 6.77 -25.59
C ARG A 88 4.18 7.12 -26.33
N LEU A 89 5.14 7.75 -25.65
CA LEU A 89 6.47 7.99 -26.22
C LEU A 89 7.14 6.68 -26.66
N MET A 90 7.09 5.63 -25.84
CA MET A 90 7.65 4.33 -26.20
C MET A 90 6.99 3.70 -27.42
N LEU A 91 5.67 3.79 -27.57
CA LEU A 91 4.97 3.33 -28.78
C LEU A 91 5.44 4.10 -30.03
N ASN A 92 5.59 5.42 -29.93
CA ASN A 92 6.10 6.25 -31.02
C ASN A 92 7.56 5.89 -31.40
N LEU A 93 8.37 5.42 -30.45
CA LEU A 93 9.77 5.01 -30.68
C LEU A 93 9.92 3.57 -31.20
N LEU A 94 8.99 2.67 -30.87
CA LEU A 94 9.04 1.25 -31.23
C LEU A 94 8.73 0.96 -32.71
N ASP A 95 8.02 1.87 -33.40
CA ASP A 95 7.63 1.72 -34.82
C ASP A 95 8.16 2.86 -35.72
N PRO A 96 9.49 2.91 -35.96
CA PRO A 96 10.10 3.91 -36.85
C PRO A 96 9.79 3.67 -38.34
N GLY A 97 9.02 2.63 -38.69
CA GLY A 97 8.56 2.37 -40.06
C GLY A 97 7.39 3.26 -40.46
N ILE A 98 6.61 3.76 -39.50
CA ILE A 98 5.47 4.65 -39.71
C ILE A 98 5.89 6.10 -39.41
N ILE A 99 6.78 6.66 -40.25
CA ILE A 99 7.09 8.10 -40.22
C ILE A 99 5.95 8.90 -40.90
N SER A 100 4.76 8.87 -40.30
CA SER A 100 3.77 9.92 -40.43
C SER A 100 2.72 9.79 -39.33
N SER A 101 2.82 10.64 -38.30
CA SER A 101 1.84 10.85 -37.23
C SER A 101 1.46 9.64 -36.38
N ALA A 102 1.34 9.91 -35.08
CA ALA A 102 0.33 9.27 -34.24
C ALA A 102 -0.94 8.87 -35.01
N LYS A 103 -1.26 7.56 -35.05
CA LYS A 103 -2.45 6.99 -35.72
C LYS A 103 -3.77 7.62 -35.26
N TYR A 104 -3.75 8.28 -34.10
CA TYR A 104 -4.82 9.04 -33.48
C TYR A 104 -4.25 10.10 -32.56
N ASN A 105 -4.92 11.24 -32.44
CA ASN A 105 -4.64 12.24 -31.41
C ASN A 105 -5.28 11.81 -30.08
N LEU A 106 -4.58 12.03 -28.98
CA LEU A 106 -5.04 11.78 -27.62
C LEU A 106 -5.13 13.11 -26.87
N GLU A 107 -6.34 13.57 -26.59
CA GLU A 107 -6.62 14.76 -25.79
C GLU A 107 -6.97 14.33 -24.36
N VAL A 108 -6.16 14.71 -23.38
CA VAL A 108 -6.33 14.38 -21.97
C VAL A 108 -6.63 15.67 -21.19
N THR A 109 -7.87 15.85 -20.76
CA THR A 109 -8.25 16.94 -19.86
C THR A 109 -8.25 16.45 -18.42
N VAL A 110 -7.44 17.06 -17.58
CA VAL A 110 -7.26 16.71 -16.18
C VAL A 110 -7.93 17.76 -15.30
N TYR A 111 -8.90 17.34 -14.48
CA TYR A 111 -9.64 18.22 -13.58
C TYR A 111 -9.13 18.09 -12.14
N SER A 112 -8.78 19.23 -11.54
CA SER A 112 -8.45 19.34 -10.11
C SER A 112 -9.36 20.36 -9.43
N SER A 113 -10.02 19.94 -8.36
CA SER A 113 -10.83 20.81 -7.49
C SER A 113 -9.98 21.65 -6.53
N GLN A 114 -8.69 21.35 -6.42
CA GLN A 114 -7.72 22.21 -5.75
C GLN A 114 -7.09 23.19 -6.77
N GLY A 115 -6.36 24.19 -6.27
CA GLY A 115 -5.48 25.02 -7.09
C GLY A 115 -4.25 24.24 -7.57
N GLU A 116 -3.06 24.83 -7.53
CA GLU A 116 -1.77 24.13 -7.77
C GLU A 116 -1.40 23.08 -6.69
N ARG A 117 -2.38 22.48 -6.02
CA ARG A 117 -2.22 21.43 -5.02
C ARG A 117 -2.77 20.12 -5.57
N GLU A 118 -2.26 19.01 -5.02
CA GLU A 118 -2.79 17.66 -5.30
C GLU A 118 -4.26 17.54 -4.88
N ASP A 119 -5.04 16.75 -5.63
CA ASP A 119 -6.47 16.51 -5.39
C ASP A 119 -6.86 15.03 -5.56
N GLY A 120 -7.73 14.52 -4.70
CA GLY A 120 -8.25 13.15 -4.75
C GLY A 120 -7.47 12.14 -3.90
N ALA A 121 -7.45 10.88 -4.32
CA ALA A 121 -6.76 9.82 -3.59
C ALA A 121 -5.24 10.08 -3.56
N GLY A 122 -4.75 10.64 -2.45
CA GLY A 122 -3.34 10.95 -2.33
C GLY A 122 -2.93 12.13 -1.44
N ASP A 123 -3.84 12.96 -0.92
CA ASP A 123 -3.56 14.18 -0.11
C ASP A 123 -2.49 14.06 0.99
N ALA A 124 -2.17 12.84 1.43
CA ALA A 124 -1.01 12.56 2.25
C ALA A 124 0.31 13.09 1.65
N TRP A 125 0.45 13.10 0.33
CA TRP A 125 1.67 13.42 -0.40
C TRP A 125 1.83 14.90 -0.75
N GLY A 126 0.81 15.73 -0.45
CA GLY A 126 0.76 17.11 -0.89
C GLY A 126 1.97 17.98 -0.48
N PRO A 127 2.32 19.00 -1.29
CA PRO A 127 3.57 19.77 -1.16
C PRO A 127 3.71 20.59 0.14
N THR A 128 2.70 20.61 1.00
CA THR A 128 2.68 21.29 2.31
C THR A 128 2.61 20.33 3.51
N HIS A 129 2.60 19.01 3.30
CA HIS A 129 2.44 18.01 4.37
C HIS A 129 3.77 17.73 5.12
N ASP A 130 4.00 18.40 6.25
CA ASP A 130 5.27 18.31 7.02
C ASP A 130 5.45 16.98 7.79
N GLY A 131 4.41 16.16 7.89
CA GLY A 131 4.51 14.77 8.40
C GLY A 131 5.38 13.88 7.50
N CYS A 132 6.03 12.85 8.06
CA CYS A 132 7.08 12.07 7.38
C CYS A 132 6.57 10.94 6.49
N ILE A 133 7.29 10.63 5.40
CA ILE A 133 7.02 9.42 4.61
C ILE A 133 7.17 8.17 5.48
N ASN A 134 6.27 7.20 5.33
CA ASN A 134 6.28 5.91 6.01
C ASN A 134 6.57 4.75 5.02
N SER A 135 7.38 4.97 4.01
CA SER A 135 7.74 3.99 2.98
C SER A 135 9.09 4.35 2.35
N ALA A 136 9.63 3.46 1.52
CA ALA A 136 10.56 3.86 0.48
C ALA A 136 9.90 4.89 -0.46
N ILE A 137 10.72 5.66 -1.17
CA ILE A 137 10.27 6.39 -2.37
C ILE A 137 10.45 5.42 -3.54
N PRO A 138 9.40 5.13 -4.34
CA PRO A 138 9.52 4.22 -5.47
C PRO A 138 10.57 4.73 -6.45
N GLY A 139 11.57 3.89 -6.72
CA GLY A 139 12.79 4.33 -7.38
C GLY A 139 12.89 4.01 -8.85
N HIS A 140 12.28 2.92 -9.30
CA HIS A 140 12.32 2.51 -10.69
C HIS A 140 10.97 1.99 -11.15
N TRP A 141 10.66 2.34 -12.39
CA TRP A 141 9.62 1.68 -13.16
C TRP A 141 10.00 0.23 -13.46
N HIS A 142 8.98 -0.64 -13.57
CA HIS A 142 9.19 -2.08 -13.76
C HIS A 142 10.12 -2.36 -14.97
N PRO A 143 11.13 -3.24 -14.86
CA PRO A 143 12.22 -3.37 -15.84
C PRO A 143 11.83 -3.86 -17.25
N ALA A 144 10.54 -4.06 -17.53
CA ALA A 144 10.00 -4.33 -18.86
C ALA A 144 9.48 -3.09 -19.60
N ILE A 145 9.40 -1.95 -18.92
CA ILE A 145 9.38 -0.63 -19.55
C ILE A 145 10.81 -0.09 -19.73
N ASN A 146 11.84 -0.74 -19.15
CA ASN A 146 13.23 -0.25 -19.18
C ASN A 146 13.63 0.15 -20.62
N PRO A 147 13.73 1.47 -20.91
CA PRO A 147 13.92 1.92 -22.28
C PRO A 147 15.24 1.39 -22.85
N GLU A 148 16.29 1.31 -22.00
CA GLU A 148 17.62 0.80 -22.35
C GLU A 148 17.58 -0.64 -22.90
N LYS A 149 16.64 -1.46 -22.43
CA LYS A 149 16.46 -2.86 -22.87
C LYS A 149 15.84 -2.95 -24.27
N TYR A 150 15.00 -1.99 -24.65
CA TYR A 150 14.28 -2.01 -25.93
C TYR A 150 15.03 -1.24 -27.03
N HIS A 151 15.68 -0.10 -26.71
CA HIS A 151 16.46 0.67 -27.71
C HIS A 151 17.72 1.36 -27.17
N ALA A 152 18.81 0.61 -27.00
CA ALA A 152 20.14 1.18 -26.73
C ALA A 152 20.67 2.18 -27.81
N GLN A 153 19.98 2.34 -28.94
CA GLN A 153 20.32 3.26 -30.03
C GLN A 153 19.29 4.38 -30.28
N ALA A 154 18.12 4.37 -29.60
CA ALA A 154 17.09 5.42 -29.75
C ALA A 154 16.87 6.25 -28.47
N ILE A 155 17.39 5.80 -27.32
CA ILE A 155 17.39 6.58 -26.05
C ILE A 155 18.68 7.40 -25.88
N THR A 156 19.52 7.45 -26.91
CA THR A 156 20.46 8.54 -27.16
C THR A 156 19.76 9.85 -27.62
N SER A 157 18.47 10.02 -27.32
CA SER A 157 17.58 11.05 -27.86
C SER A 157 17.29 12.20 -26.89
N ASN A 158 16.67 13.26 -27.41
CA ASN A 158 16.26 14.48 -26.71
C ASN A 158 15.32 14.26 -25.50
N HIS A 159 14.84 13.02 -25.27
CA HIS A 159 13.84 12.70 -24.26
C HIS A 159 14.41 12.00 -23.01
N ASP A 160 15.73 11.79 -22.90
CA ASP A 160 16.36 11.19 -21.70
C ASP A 160 15.95 11.92 -20.40
N SER A 161 16.00 13.25 -20.40
CA SER A 161 15.57 14.05 -19.23
C SER A 161 14.09 13.88 -18.85
N PHE A 162 13.22 13.58 -19.81
CA PHE A 162 11.82 13.24 -19.56
C PHE A 162 11.68 11.83 -18.98
N ILE A 163 12.36 10.85 -19.58
CA ILE A 163 12.38 9.46 -19.12
C ILE A 163 12.85 9.40 -17.66
N GLN A 164 13.94 10.09 -17.32
CA GLN A 164 14.47 10.14 -15.96
C GLN A 164 13.46 10.76 -14.97
N ARG A 165 12.74 11.83 -15.34
CA ARG A 165 11.71 12.45 -14.48
C ARG A 165 10.55 11.52 -14.14
N VAL A 166 10.11 10.70 -15.11
CA VAL A 166 9.03 9.71 -14.89
C VAL A 166 9.55 8.52 -14.08
N THR A 167 10.75 8.04 -14.39
CA THR A 167 11.22 6.72 -13.92
C THR A 167 12.08 6.74 -12.65
N LYS A 168 12.71 7.87 -12.30
CA LYS A 168 13.73 8.00 -11.24
C LYS A 168 13.37 9.07 -10.18
N LEU A 169 12.11 9.08 -9.74
CA LEU A 169 11.62 10.05 -8.74
C LEU A 169 12.41 9.98 -7.41
N ASN A 170 12.91 8.81 -7.02
CA ASN A 170 13.80 8.63 -5.88
C ASN A 170 15.14 9.35 -6.04
N GLU A 171 15.75 9.34 -7.23
CA GLU A 171 17.03 9.99 -7.51
C GLU A 171 16.85 11.51 -7.47
N GLU A 172 15.76 12.03 -8.02
CA GLU A 172 15.45 13.46 -7.98
C GLU A 172 15.17 13.95 -6.55
N VAL A 173 14.49 13.15 -5.71
CA VAL A 173 14.32 13.48 -4.29
C VAL A 173 15.64 13.36 -3.52
N ALA A 174 16.45 12.33 -3.76
CA ALA A 174 17.76 12.19 -3.14
C ALA A 174 18.69 13.37 -3.49
N ARG A 175 18.70 13.77 -4.76
CA ARG A 175 19.43 14.94 -5.27
C ARG A 175 18.95 16.22 -4.61
N THR A 176 17.65 16.50 -4.63
CA THR A 176 17.06 17.69 -4.00
C THR A 176 17.33 17.73 -2.49
N ALA A 177 17.24 16.59 -1.81
CA ALA A 177 17.52 16.46 -0.37
C ALA A 177 19.00 16.66 -0.04
N LEU A 178 19.94 16.33 -0.94
CA LEU A 178 21.37 16.61 -0.79
C LEU A 178 21.71 18.07 -1.07
N GLU A 179 21.19 18.62 -2.18
CA GLU A 179 21.39 20.02 -2.61
C GLU A 179 20.91 21.03 -1.55
N SER A 180 19.81 20.72 -0.85
CA SER A 180 19.21 21.58 0.19
C SER A 180 19.37 21.03 1.61
N PHE A 181 20.29 20.08 1.84
CA PHE A 181 20.29 19.26 3.06
C PHE A 181 20.29 20.04 4.38
N ASP A 182 21.20 21.02 4.50
CA ASP A 182 21.36 21.78 5.74
C ASP A 182 20.15 22.71 5.98
N GLU A 183 19.63 23.35 4.94
CA GLU A 183 18.42 24.17 5.00
C GLU A 183 17.20 23.33 5.41
N LEU A 184 17.01 22.17 4.77
CA LEU A 184 15.90 21.26 5.06
C LEU A 184 16.00 20.70 6.48
N ARG A 185 17.21 20.32 6.93
CA ARG A 185 17.47 19.90 8.32
C ARG A 185 17.09 21.00 9.30
N ASP A 186 17.57 22.23 9.07
CA ASP A 186 17.40 23.33 10.02
C ASP A 186 15.94 23.81 10.05
N ARG A 187 15.24 23.82 8.91
CA ARG A 187 13.78 23.99 8.84
C ARG A 187 13.07 22.93 9.68
N LEU A 188 13.38 21.66 9.46
CA LEU A 188 12.74 20.55 10.18
C LEU A 188 13.07 20.56 11.68
N GLN A 189 14.27 20.95 12.09
CA GLN A 189 14.61 21.11 13.51
C GLN A 189 13.70 22.12 14.21
N GLN A 190 13.19 23.14 13.51
CA GLN A 190 12.26 24.12 14.05
C GLN A 190 10.79 23.64 14.03
N VAL A 191 10.38 22.87 13.02
CA VAL A 191 8.96 22.56 12.76
C VAL A 191 8.53 21.11 12.99
N ASN A 192 9.46 20.16 12.86
CA ASN A 192 9.27 18.72 13.03
C ASN A 192 10.61 18.03 13.41
N GLN A 193 11.01 18.12 14.68
CA GLN A 193 12.32 17.58 15.11
C GLN A 193 12.48 16.06 14.88
N PRO A 194 11.45 15.20 15.07
CA PRO A 194 11.53 13.80 14.67
C PRO A 194 11.76 13.64 13.16
N GLY A 195 11.18 14.50 12.33
CA GLY A 195 11.45 14.56 10.90
C GLY A 195 12.89 14.95 10.55
N ALA A 196 13.51 15.87 11.30
CA ALA A 196 14.94 16.18 11.16
C ALA A 196 15.82 14.97 11.51
N ALA A 197 15.46 14.22 12.57
CA ALA A 197 16.14 12.98 12.95
C ALA A 197 15.98 11.86 11.89
N LEU A 198 14.87 11.84 11.16
CA LEU A 198 14.67 10.90 10.04
C LEU A 198 15.54 11.28 8.84
N LEU A 199 15.62 12.56 8.49
CA LEU A 199 16.44 13.08 7.38
C LEU A 199 17.93 12.74 7.58
N LEU A 200 18.46 13.02 8.77
CA LEU A 200 19.86 12.71 9.10
C LEU A 200 20.17 11.22 9.17
N ALA A 201 19.20 10.39 9.59
CA ALA A 201 19.33 8.93 9.58
C ALA A 201 19.40 8.30 8.18
N ARG A 202 19.23 9.09 7.10
CA ARG A 202 19.33 8.64 5.71
C ARG A 202 20.42 9.33 4.90
N ARG A 203 21.23 10.18 5.51
CA ARG A 203 22.46 10.69 4.88
C ARG A 203 23.63 9.78 5.19
N GLU A 204 24.24 9.22 4.15
CA GLU A 204 25.43 8.37 4.20
C GLU A 204 26.57 9.06 3.45
N GLY A 205 27.23 10.00 4.13
CA GLY A 205 28.25 10.87 3.51
C GLY A 205 27.62 11.79 2.45
N ASP A 206 27.99 11.56 1.19
CA ASP A 206 27.51 12.28 0.01
C ASP A 206 26.32 11.57 -0.67
N ARG A 207 25.84 10.44 -0.11
CA ARG A 207 24.66 9.70 -0.58
C ARG A 207 23.45 9.94 0.33
N PHE A 208 22.26 9.90 -0.26
CA PHE A 208 20.99 9.94 0.48
C PHE A 208 20.13 8.73 0.15
N ILE A 209 19.62 8.04 1.17
CA ILE A 209 18.98 6.71 1.05
C ILE A 209 17.46 6.85 0.96
N THR A 210 16.91 6.54 -0.21
CA THR A 210 15.48 6.66 -0.53
C THR A 210 14.73 5.32 -0.51
N ASP A 211 15.44 4.19 -0.49
CA ASP A 211 14.89 2.84 -0.29
C ASP A 211 14.28 2.63 1.11
N LEU A 212 14.45 3.61 1.99
CA LEU A 212 13.94 3.64 3.34
C LEU A 212 13.22 4.99 3.60
N PRO A 213 12.32 5.06 4.59
CA PRO A 213 11.72 6.32 5.01
C PRO A 213 12.77 7.38 5.35
N CYS A 214 12.68 8.53 4.68
CA CYS A 214 13.79 9.46 4.57
C CYS A 214 13.43 10.95 4.65
N VAL A 215 12.25 11.34 4.18
CA VAL A 215 11.90 12.77 3.99
C VAL A 215 10.51 13.11 4.51
N PRO A 216 10.20 14.39 4.77
CA PRO A 216 8.81 14.86 4.88
C PRO A 216 8.05 14.57 3.59
N ARG A 217 6.75 14.27 3.68
CA ARG A 217 5.91 14.06 2.50
C ARG A 217 5.87 15.30 1.61
N SER A 218 5.95 16.49 2.19
CA SER A 218 6.06 17.78 1.48
C SER A 218 7.19 17.82 0.43
N LEU A 219 8.37 17.26 0.72
CA LEU A 219 9.49 17.31 -0.23
C LEU A 219 9.21 16.44 -1.46
N LEU A 220 8.69 15.23 -1.25
CA LEU A 220 8.29 14.35 -2.34
C LEU A 220 7.17 14.99 -3.17
N GLY A 221 6.16 15.60 -2.53
CA GLY A 221 5.09 16.33 -3.21
C GLY A 221 5.59 17.51 -4.05
N GLN A 222 6.56 18.29 -3.55
CA GLN A 222 7.18 19.40 -4.28
C GLN A 222 7.97 18.93 -5.50
N VAL A 223 8.86 17.94 -5.31
CA VAL A 223 9.65 17.35 -6.41
C VAL A 223 8.73 16.74 -7.46
N ARG A 224 7.72 15.99 -7.03
CA ARG A 224 6.72 15.37 -7.89
C ARG A 224 5.91 16.40 -8.68
N SER A 225 5.35 17.42 -8.01
CA SER A 225 4.56 18.48 -8.66
C SER A 225 5.35 19.19 -9.75
N LYS A 226 6.62 19.52 -9.47
CA LYS A 226 7.55 20.08 -10.47
C LYS A 226 7.81 19.12 -11.63
N SER A 227 8.13 17.86 -11.33
CA SER A 227 8.35 16.84 -12.38
C SER A 227 7.11 16.67 -13.26
N LEU A 228 5.89 16.67 -12.70
CA LEU A 228 4.65 16.57 -13.46
C LEU A 228 4.42 17.76 -14.39
N GLN A 229 4.71 18.99 -13.94
CA GLN A 229 4.67 20.18 -14.81
C GLN A 229 5.67 20.08 -15.97
N ASP A 230 6.91 19.65 -15.68
CA ASP A 230 7.94 19.44 -16.70
C ASP A 230 7.56 18.32 -17.69
N ILE A 231 6.96 17.22 -17.20
CA ILE A 231 6.45 16.08 -17.97
C ILE A 231 5.31 16.50 -18.91
N VAL A 232 4.31 17.24 -18.39
CA VAL A 232 3.17 17.74 -19.20
C VAL A 232 3.64 18.72 -20.26
N ARG A 233 4.55 19.64 -19.92
CA ARG A 233 5.16 20.57 -20.88
C ARG A 233 5.90 19.81 -22.00
N HIS A 234 6.74 18.84 -21.64
CA HIS A 234 7.48 18.02 -22.61
C HIS A 234 6.53 17.20 -23.49
N ALA A 235 5.51 16.58 -22.90
CA ALA A 235 4.51 15.80 -23.65
C ALA A 235 3.81 16.65 -24.72
N ASN A 236 3.35 17.86 -24.35
CA ASN A 236 2.69 18.80 -25.26
C ASN A 236 3.60 19.39 -26.35
N GLN A 237 4.92 19.29 -26.20
CA GLN A 237 5.91 19.88 -27.13
C GLN A 237 6.56 18.82 -28.04
N GLU A 238 6.79 17.61 -27.52
CA GLU A 238 7.73 16.64 -28.08
C GLU A 238 7.13 15.23 -28.27
N ILE A 239 5.89 14.95 -27.82
CA ILE A 239 5.25 13.63 -27.99
C ILE A 239 4.11 13.73 -29.01
N ASP A 240 4.37 13.23 -30.22
CA ASP A 240 3.42 13.28 -31.33
C ASP A 240 2.02 12.71 -30.98
N GLY A 241 1.01 13.52 -31.29
CA GLY A 241 -0.40 13.21 -31.11
C GLY A 241 -0.83 13.01 -29.66
N LEU A 242 -0.14 13.62 -28.69
CA LEU A 242 -0.55 13.69 -27.29
C LEU A 242 -0.72 15.17 -26.89
N HIS A 243 -1.90 15.50 -26.35
CA HIS A 243 -2.15 16.78 -25.71
C HIS A 243 -2.74 16.56 -24.31
N ILE A 244 -2.15 17.22 -23.31
CA ILE A 244 -2.57 17.18 -21.91
C ILE A 244 -2.87 18.60 -21.44
N ASP A 245 -4.12 18.85 -21.05
CA ASP A 245 -4.58 20.08 -20.43
C ASP A 245 -4.90 19.83 -18.95
N VAL A 246 -4.42 20.70 -18.05
CA VAL A 246 -4.60 20.56 -16.60
C VAL A 246 -5.38 21.75 -16.06
N GLN A 247 -6.65 21.52 -15.76
CA GLN A 247 -7.60 22.53 -15.30
C GLN A 247 -7.73 22.49 -13.77
N HIS A 248 -7.04 23.42 -13.13
CA HIS A 248 -7.13 23.68 -11.69
C HIS A 248 -8.37 24.49 -11.32
N GLY A 249 -8.86 24.33 -10.09
CA GLY A 249 -10.05 25.03 -9.60
C GLY A 249 -11.38 24.56 -10.21
N LYS A 250 -11.42 23.35 -10.80
CA LYS A 250 -12.60 22.76 -11.44
C LYS A 250 -13.13 21.55 -10.66
N LEU A 251 -14.41 21.59 -10.30
CA LEU A 251 -15.17 20.42 -9.84
C LEU A 251 -15.75 19.71 -11.07
N ALA A 252 -15.28 18.49 -11.34
CA ALA A 252 -15.85 17.60 -12.34
C ALA A 252 -16.59 16.44 -11.64
N LYS A 253 -17.75 16.04 -12.16
CA LYS A 253 -18.53 14.85 -11.72
C LYS A 253 -19.16 14.16 -12.92
N ILE A 254 -19.40 12.86 -12.86
CA ILE A 254 -20.05 12.15 -13.97
C ILE A 254 -21.55 12.47 -13.94
N HIS A 255 -22.07 12.95 -15.08
CA HIS A 255 -23.45 13.41 -15.23
C HIS A 255 -24.34 12.34 -15.86
N ASN A 256 -23.86 11.67 -16.92
CA ASN A 256 -24.63 10.68 -17.68
C ASN A 256 -23.72 9.58 -18.27
N ILE A 257 -24.27 8.37 -18.40
CA ILE A 257 -23.64 7.16 -18.98
C ILE A 257 -24.59 6.42 -19.95
N GLN A 258 -25.63 7.10 -20.47
CA GLN A 258 -26.67 6.49 -21.31
C GLN A 258 -26.08 5.86 -22.59
N ASP A 259 -25.16 6.57 -23.24
CA ASP A 259 -24.18 5.97 -24.15
C ASP A 259 -22.98 5.48 -23.31
N PRO A 260 -22.73 4.16 -23.24
CA PRO A 260 -21.64 3.62 -22.43
C PRO A 260 -20.26 3.93 -23.03
N LEU A 261 -20.17 4.25 -24.32
CA LEU A 261 -18.92 4.61 -25.00
C LEU A 261 -18.63 6.11 -24.92
N LYS A 262 -19.65 6.93 -24.63
CA LYS A 262 -19.60 8.40 -24.56
C LYS A 262 -20.14 8.96 -23.23
N PRO A 263 -19.48 8.68 -22.09
CA PRO A 263 -19.83 9.29 -20.81
C PRO A 263 -19.74 10.82 -20.83
N GLN A 264 -20.69 11.47 -20.14
CA GLN A 264 -20.77 12.92 -20.01
C GLN A 264 -20.37 13.37 -18.60
N VAL A 265 -19.53 14.41 -18.53
CA VAL A 265 -19.01 15.00 -17.28
C VAL A 265 -19.58 16.41 -17.13
N GLU A 266 -20.06 16.76 -15.95
CA GLU A 266 -20.44 18.11 -15.57
C GLU A 266 -19.27 18.80 -14.84
N VAL A 267 -18.82 19.93 -15.38
CA VAL A 267 -17.64 20.67 -14.92
C VAL A 267 -18.07 22.07 -14.47
N ARG A 268 -17.68 22.48 -13.26
CA ARG A 268 -17.94 23.83 -12.72
C ARG A 268 -16.75 24.38 -11.96
N ASP A 269 -16.63 25.70 -11.85
CA ASP A 269 -15.61 26.32 -10.99
C ASP A 269 -15.86 26.04 -9.51
N VAL A 270 -14.81 25.82 -8.73
CA VAL A 270 -14.90 25.55 -7.28
C VAL A 270 -15.53 26.73 -6.52
N ASN A 271 -15.32 27.96 -7.00
CA ASN A 271 -15.88 29.18 -6.42
C ASN A 271 -17.30 29.50 -6.92
N SER A 272 -17.87 28.67 -7.79
CA SER A 272 -19.24 28.85 -8.27
C SER A 272 -20.26 28.44 -7.19
N GLY A 273 -21.39 29.15 -7.12
CA GLY A 273 -22.41 28.90 -6.10
C GLY A 273 -22.99 27.49 -6.20
N PRO A 274 -23.56 26.92 -5.12
CA PRO A 274 -24.11 25.56 -5.14
C PRO A 274 -25.16 25.35 -6.25
N ASP A 275 -25.90 26.41 -6.60
CA ASP A 275 -26.96 26.44 -7.60
C ASP A 275 -26.49 26.70 -9.05
N SER A 276 -25.20 26.97 -9.30
CA SER A 276 -24.72 27.18 -10.67
C SER A 276 -24.57 25.86 -11.41
N HIS A 277 -25.23 25.75 -12.57
CA HIS A 277 -25.06 24.64 -13.50
C HIS A 277 -23.64 24.64 -14.09
N GLY A 278 -23.01 23.46 -14.13
CA GLY A 278 -21.74 23.26 -14.82
C GLY A 278 -21.91 23.11 -16.34
N GLU A 279 -20.79 23.24 -17.06
CA GLU A 279 -20.68 22.85 -18.46
C GLU A 279 -20.76 21.33 -18.58
N LEU A 280 -21.49 20.82 -19.58
CA LEU A 280 -21.59 19.39 -19.86
C LEU A 280 -20.69 19.02 -21.05
N VAL A 281 -19.66 18.21 -20.81
CA VAL A 281 -18.67 17.81 -21.81
C VAL A 281 -18.69 16.29 -21.99
N GLU A 282 -18.67 15.83 -23.24
CA GLU A 282 -18.64 14.41 -23.62
C GLU A 282 -17.20 13.93 -23.84
N PHE A 283 -16.87 12.74 -23.34
CA PHE A 283 -15.55 12.13 -23.46
C PHE A 283 -15.64 10.70 -24.02
N ASP A 284 -14.58 10.22 -24.66
CA ASP A 284 -14.45 8.79 -25.02
C ASP A 284 -14.12 7.93 -23.79
N LYS A 285 -13.48 8.51 -22.76
CA LYS A 285 -13.13 7.86 -21.50
C LYS A 285 -13.18 8.82 -20.32
N VAL A 286 -13.68 8.36 -19.17
CA VAL A 286 -13.57 9.06 -17.88
C VAL A 286 -12.83 8.19 -16.87
N ILE A 287 -11.77 8.72 -16.27
CA ILE A 287 -10.91 8.01 -15.32
C ILE A 287 -10.90 8.82 -14.02
N SER A 288 -11.51 8.28 -12.97
CA SER A 288 -11.66 8.98 -11.69
C SER A 288 -10.65 8.49 -10.66
N PHE A 289 -9.81 9.39 -10.17
CA PHE A 289 -8.90 9.23 -9.03
C PHE A 289 -9.36 10.02 -7.79
N SER A 290 -10.55 10.64 -7.81
CA SER A 290 -11.04 11.57 -6.79
C SER A 290 -11.29 10.99 -5.39
N GLY A 291 -11.52 9.68 -5.31
CA GLY A 291 -12.54 9.10 -4.43
C GLY A 291 -12.44 9.38 -2.91
N ALA A 292 -11.81 8.49 -2.14
CA ALA A 292 -11.95 8.53 -0.68
C ALA A 292 -11.15 9.70 -0.05
N ARG A 293 -11.84 10.67 0.55
CA ARG A 293 -11.29 11.95 1.04
C ARG A 293 -11.01 11.90 2.54
N ARG A 294 -10.09 12.71 3.07
CA ARG A 294 -9.86 12.80 4.53
C ARG A 294 -10.99 13.59 5.19
N GLU A 295 -11.74 12.96 6.10
CA GLU A 295 -12.84 13.59 6.82
C GLU A 295 -12.63 13.52 8.34
N ALA A 296 -12.73 14.66 9.03
CA ALA A 296 -12.67 14.68 10.49
C ALA A 296 -13.93 14.04 11.09
N ARG A 297 -13.78 12.98 11.88
CA ARG A 297 -14.89 12.33 12.60
C ARG A 297 -15.35 13.21 13.77
N LEU A 298 -16.29 14.09 13.46
CA LEU A 298 -16.97 15.00 14.38
C LEU A 298 -18.45 14.59 14.54
N PRO A 299 -19.13 15.05 15.60
CA PRO A 299 -20.57 14.83 15.75
C PRO A 299 -21.38 15.43 14.61
N GLU A 300 -22.48 14.78 14.26
CA GLU A 300 -23.45 15.28 13.29
C GLU A 300 -24.13 16.57 13.81
N GLY A 301 -24.58 17.44 12.91
CA GLY A 301 -25.24 18.69 13.25
C GLY A 301 -24.34 19.84 13.75
N TRP A 302 -23.03 19.63 13.95
CA TRP A 302 -22.10 20.69 14.35
C TRP A 302 -22.09 21.87 13.36
N ASN A 303 -22.25 23.08 13.90
CA ASN A 303 -22.25 24.35 13.15
C ASN A 303 -20.82 24.78 12.73
N GLU A 304 -20.71 25.84 11.92
CA GLU A 304 -19.43 26.34 11.41
C GLU A 304 -18.46 26.74 12.54
N TYR A 305 -18.95 27.40 13.60
CA TYR A 305 -18.13 27.79 14.74
C TYR A 305 -17.55 26.57 15.48
N GLN A 306 -18.39 25.56 15.75
CA GLN A 306 -17.98 24.31 16.39
C GLN A 306 -16.96 23.55 15.54
N ARG A 307 -17.17 23.44 14.22
CA ARG A 307 -16.19 22.86 13.29
C ARG A 307 -14.88 23.67 13.25
N GLY A 308 -14.97 25.00 13.27
CA GLY A 308 -13.82 25.91 13.34
C GLY A 308 -13.12 25.99 14.71
N SER A 309 -13.57 25.23 15.71
CA SER A 309 -12.97 25.14 17.06
C SER A 309 -11.96 23.99 17.20
N VAL A 310 -12.01 23.02 16.29
CA VAL A 310 -11.17 21.81 16.26
C VAL A 310 -10.21 21.86 15.07
N TYR A 311 -9.14 21.06 15.10
CA TYR A 311 -8.22 20.99 13.97
C TYR A 311 -8.73 20.04 12.87
N THR A 312 -8.92 20.53 11.66
CA THR A 312 -9.34 19.72 10.50
C THR A 312 -8.40 19.84 9.30
N GLY A 313 -7.23 20.45 9.46
CA GLY A 313 -6.24 20.63 8.39
C GLY A 313 -5.40 19.38 8.11
N LEU A 314 -4.62 19.41 7.03
CA LEU A 314 -3.54 18.45 6.80
C LEU A 314 -2.37 18.70 7.76
N PRO A 315 -1.65 17.68 8.24
CA PRO A 315 -0.48 17.85 9.12
C PRO A 315 0.60 18.75 8.51
N ASN A 316 0.55 20.04 8.87
CA ASN A 316 1.41 21.11 8.40
C ASN A 316 1.72 22.06 9.57
N ALA A 317 2.98 22.42 9.76
CA ALA A 317 3.42 23.12 10.96
C ALA A 317 2.85 24.54 11.09
N GLN A 318 2.65 25.23 9.96
CA GLN A 318 2.05 26.57 9.94
C GLN A 318 0.59 26.53 10.37
N SER A 319 -0.24 25.71 9.72
CA SER A 319 -1.67 25.60 10.08
C SER A 319 -1.89 25.06 11.50
N VAL A 320 -1.01 24.18 12.00
CA VAL A 320 -1.00 23.75 13.41
C VAL A 320 -0.68 24.93 14.33
N ALA A 321 0.33 25.75 14.01
CA ALA A 321 0.68 26.92 14.80
C ALA A 321 -0.44 27.98 14.82
N GLU A 322 -1.04 28.27 13.67
CA GLU A 322 -2.19 29.19 13.53
C GLU A 322 -3.39 28.71 14.35
N TYR A 323 -3.71 27.41 14.30
CA TYR A 323 -4.78 26.82 15.10
C TYR A 323 -4.50 26.91 16.61
N LEU A 324 -3.29 26.53 17.06
CA LEU A 324 -2.90 26.61 18.46
C LEU A 324 -2.94 28.06 18.97
N GLN A 325 -2.49 29.04 18.17
CA GLN A 325 -2.58 30.46 18.48
C GLN A 325 -4.04 30.95 18.56
N LYS A 326 -4.91 30.57 17.61
CA LYS A 326 -6.35 30.85 17.63
C LYS A 326 -7.04 30.27 18.89
N ARG A 327 -6.54 29.15 19.39
CA ARG A 327 -7.00 28.49 20.63
C ARG A 327 -6.30 28.97 21.90
N GLY A 328 -5.48 30.03 21.83
CA GLY A 328 -4.78 30.58 23.00
C GLY A 328 -3.78 29.62 23.67
N VAL A 329 -3.32 28.59 22.96
CA VAL A 329 -2.42 27.58 23.52
C VAL A 329 -1.01 28.15 23.66
N SER A 330 -0.47 28.06 24.88
CA SER A 330 0.90 28.49 25.21
C SER A 330 1.83 27.29 25.45
N PRO A 331 3.17 27.48 25.39
CA PRO A 331 4.13 26.44 25.79
C PRO A 331 4.09 26.04 27.27
N GLU A 332 3.56 26.89 28.16
CA GLU A 332 3.63 26.69 29.62
C GLU A 332 2.32 26.23 30.26
N HIS A 333 1.21 26.33 29.53
CA HIS A 333 -0.12 25.95 30.00
C HIS A 333 -0.85 25.06 28.97
N ASN A 334 -2.14 24.80 29.24
CA ASN A 334 -3.09 24.10 28.38
C ASN A 334 -2.94 22.57 28.26
N THR A 335 -4.07 21.88 28.17
CA THR A 335 -4.18 20.43 27.89
C THR A 335 -4.63 20.22 26.45
N ILE A 336 -3.93 19.36 25.70
CA ILE A 336 -4.17 19.12 24.28
C ILE A 336 -4.72 17.70 24.09
N GLY A 337 -5.87 17.59 23.42
CA GLY A 337 -6.52 16.31 23.11
C GLY A 337 -6.21 15.84 21.70
N PHE A 338 -5.90 14.56 21.55
CA PHE A 338 -5.83 13.86 20.26
C PHE A 338 -6.82 12.69 20.28
N ALA A 339 -7.51 12.42 19.18
CA ALA A 339 -8.34 11.23 19.05
C ALA A 339 -7.80 10.27 17.98
N GLY A 340 -7.69 9.00 18.35
CA GLY A 340 -6.97 7.97 17.61
C GLY A 340 -5.48 7.87 18.01
N ALA A 341 -4.89 6.69 17.79
CA ALA A 341 -3.49 6.37 18.05
C ALA A 341 -2.81 5.74 16.82
N GLN A 342 -3.20 6.19 15.61
CA GLN A 342 -2.74 5.69 14.31
C GLN A 342 -1.79 6.71 13.63
N LEU A 343 -1.47 6.52 12.35
CA LEU A 343 -0.44 7.31 11.64
C LEU A 343 -0.71 8.82 11.63
N SER A 344 -1.96 9.26 11.43
CA SER A 344 -2.32 10.68 11.47
C SER A 344 -2.10 11.30 12.85
N PHE A 345 -2.29 10.53 13.93
CA PHE A 345 -1.93 10.95 15.27
C PHE A 345 -0.42 11.14 15.42
N ILE A 346 0.40 10.21 14.92
CA ILE A 346 1.87 10.32 14.94
C ILE A 346 2.36 11.55 14.15
N ASP A 347 1.79 11.80 12.97
CA ASP A 347 2.09 13.01 12.17
C ASP A 347 1.69 14.30 12.91
N LEU A 348 0.54 14.35 13.57
CA LEU A 348 0.07 15.57 14.26
C LEU A 348 0.78 15.81 15.59
N ILE A 349 0.95 14.78 16.43
CA ILE A 349 1.59 14.95 17.73
C ILE A 349 3.06 15.34 17.59
N THR A 350 3.76 14.93 16.53
CA THR A 350 5.17 15.34 16.35
C THR A 350 5.32 16.82 16.03
N LEU A 351 4.43 17.38 15.19
CA LEU A 351 4.37 18.82 14.91
C LEU A 351 3.97 19.63 16.15
N VAL A 352 2.91 19.20 16.86
CA VAL A 352 2.42 19.87 18.07
C VAL A 352 3.45 19.80 19.21
N ALA A 353 4.06 18.65 19.45
CA ALA A 353 5.09 18.48 20.48
C ALA A 353 6.36 19.31 20.18
N THR A 354 6.78 19.39 18.91
CA THR A 354 7.87 20.28 18.50
C THR A 354 7.49 21.75 18.76
N LYS A 355 6.31 22.19 18.30
CA LYS A 355 5.84 23.58 18.47
C LYS A 355 5.69 24.01 19.93
N LEU A 356 5.38 23.08 20.82
CA LEU A 356 5.22 23.31 22.27
C LEU A 356 6.48 23.02 23.10
N GLY A 357 7.64 22.78 22.46
CA GLY A 357 8.92 22.58 23.15
C GLY A 357 9.00 21.27 23.96
N ALA A 358 8.20 20.27 23.61
CA ALA A 358 8.22 18.96 24.26
C ALA A 358 9.33 18.03 23.75
N PHE A 359 9.93 18.37 22.60
CA PHE A 359 11.10 17.68 22.06
C PHE A 359 12.34 18.58 22.04
N ASP A 360 13.48 17.96 22.39
CA ASP A 360 14.83 18.46 22.15
C ASP A 360 15.45 17.70 20.97
N PHE A 361 16.27 18.39 20.18
CA PHE A 361 17.00 17.81 19.06
C PHE A 361 18.51 17.82 19.28
N ALA A 362 19.11 16.62 19.40
CA ALA A 362 20.54 16.41 19.59
C ALA A 362 21.22 16.00 18.27
N ALA A 363 21.70 16.98 17.50
CA ALA A 363 22.27 16.76 16.17
C ALA A 363 23.55 15.89 16.13
N HIS A 364 24.34 15.90 17.21
CA HIS A 364 25.67 15.28 17.28
C HIS A 364 25.66 13.82 17.75
N GLU A 365 24.52 13.28 18.17
CA GLU A 365 24.40 11.90 18.62
C GLU A 365 23.94 11.00 17.46
N GLY A 366 24.82 10.12 16.96
CA GLY A 366 24.47 8.94 16.16
C GLY A 366 23.31 9.13 15.17
N HIS A 367 23.52 9.96 14.14
CA HIS A 367 22.55 10.37 13.11
C HIS A 367 21.45 11.36 13.52
N GLY A 368 21.60 12.06 14.65
CA GLY A 368 20.67 13.09 15.10
C GLY A 368 19.44 12.50 15.79
N ARG A 369 19.18 12.91 17.04
CA ARG A 369 18.12 12.31 17.86
C ARG A 369 17.15 13.36 18.41
N ALA A 370 15.87 13.20 18.08
CA ALA A 370 14.78 13.85 18.83
C ALA A 370 14.52 13.08 20.15
N ARG A 371 14.32 13.80 21.26
CA ARG A 371 14.05 13.24 22.59
C ARG A 371 12.95 14.03 23.29
N CYS A 372 12.07 13.35 24.03
CA CYS A 372 11.26 14.04 25.04
C CYS A 372 12.13 14.34 26.26
N THR A 373 12.09 15.59 26.75
CA THR A 373 12.74 15.93 28.02
C THR A 373 11.92 15.42 29.21
N ALA A 374 12.58 14.84 30.21
CA ALA A 374 11.93 14.52 31.49
C ALA A 374 11.65 15.78 32.33
N LYS A 375 12.21 16.94 31.95
CA LYS A 375 11.95 18.22 32.62
C LYS A 375 10.48 18.62 32.47
N LEU A 376 9.96 18.59 31.24
CA LEU A 376 8.59 19.01 30.94
C LEU A 376 7.53 18.26 31.77
N ALA A 377 7.76 16.97 32.06
CA ALA A 377 6.83 16.16 32.84
C ALA A 377 6.65 16.61 34.29
N ARG A 378 7.69 17.20 34.89
CA ARG A 378 7.61 17.75 36.26
C ARG A 378 6.85 19.07 36.29
N ASP A 379 7.04 19.87 35.24
CA ASP A 379 6.50 21.21 35.15
C ASP A 379 5.03 21.19 34.66
N ILE A 380 4.68 20.25 33.75
CA ILE A 380 3.35 20.13 33.11
C ILE A 380 2.99 18.64 32.85
N PRO A 381 2.63 17.86 33.88
CA PRO A 381 2.26 16.45 33.71
C PRO A 381 0.97 16.28 32.89
N TYR A 382 0.90 15.21 32.10
CA TYR A 382 -0.28 14.83 31.29
C TYR A 382 -0.79 15.91 30.33
N ARG A 383 0.11 16.76 29.82
CA ARG A 383 -0.16 17.77 28.79
C ARG A 383 -0.92 17.23 27.59
N PHE A 384 -0.56 16.04 27.12
CA PHE A 384 -1.17 15.38 25.98
C PHE A 384 -2.12 14.28 26.44
N VAL A 385 -3.36 14.30 25.95
CA VAL A 385 -4.38 13.29 26.25
C VAL A 385 -4.85 12.64 24.96
N VAL A 386 -4.63 11.34 24.84
CA VAL A 386 -5.01 10.57 23.66
C VAL A 386 -6.27 9.77 23.96
N PHE A 387 -7.28 9.93 23.12
CA PHE A 387 -8.59 9.29 23.25
C PHE A 387 -8.76 8.22 22.17
N THR A 388 -9.06 6.98 22.56
CA THR A 388 -9.39 5.89 21.62
C THR A 388 -10.65 5.15 22.03
N THR A 389 -11.29 4.46 21.09
CA THR A 389 -12.53 3.71 21.35
C THR A 389 -12.33 2.39 22.10
N GLY A 390 -11.09 2.02 22.44
CA GLY A 390 -10.73 0.80 23.17
C GLY A 390 -9.43 0.99 23.95
N GLU A 391 -9.16 0.07 24.88
CA GLU A 391 -8.05 0.15 25.84
C GLU A 391 -6.67 -0.08 25.22
N THR A 392 -6.59 -0.75 24.06
CA THR A 392 -5.37 -1.11 23.34
C THR A 392 -5.52 -0.89 21.82
N GLY A 393 -4.40 -0.99 21.08
CA GLY A 393 -4.37 -0.96 19.62
C GLY A 393 -3.67 0.25 19.01
N SER A 394 -2.64 0.79 19.67
CA SER A 394 -1.72 1.78 19.05
C SER A 394 -1.09 1.24 17.77
N VAL A 395 -0.65 2.14 16.90
CA VAL A 395 0.34 1.78 15.86
C VAL A 395 1.67 1.37 16.52
N LYS A 396 2.27 0.28 16.02
CA LYS A 396 3.60 -0.22 16.43
C LYS A 396 4.72 0.60 15.79
N PRO A 397 5.93 0.67 16.38
CA PRO A 397 7.10 1.25 15.71
C PRO A 397 7.57 0.36 14.56
N ARG A 398 8.03 0.96 13.46
CA ARG A 398 8.67 0.25 12.36
C ARG A 398 10.13 -0.06 12.71
N LEU A 399 10.37 -1.30 13.16
CA LEU A 399 11.68 -1.82 13.56
C LEU A 399 12.24 -2.89 12.58
N SER A 400 11.63 -3.02 11.39
CA SER A 400 12.14 -3.85 10.29
C SER A 400 11.69 -3.29 8.95
N PHE A 401 12.48 -3.55 7.91
CA PHE A 401 12.26 -3.11 6.52
C PHE A 401 12.39 -4.25 5.50
N GLY A 402 13.19 -5.27 5.80
CA GLY A 402 13.33 -6.47 4.98
C GLY A 402 12.14 -7.42 5.12
N MET A 403 12.22 -8.51 4.37
CA MET A 403 11.29 -9.64 4.43
C MET A 403 11.97 -10.93 4.91
N ASP A 404 13.30 -11.02 4.77
CA ASP A 404 14.06 -12.19 5.20
C ASP A 404 13.94 -12.43 6.70
N TRP A 405 13.54 -13.64 7.07
CA TRP A 405 13.49 -14.11 8.44
C TRP A 405 14.92 -14.29 8.97
N PRO A 406 15.30 -13.62 10.09
CA PRO A 406 16.67 -13.61 10.61
C PRO A 406 17.05 -14.91 11.36
N GLY A 407 16.54 -16.06 10.88
CA GLY A 407 16.86 -17.40 11.34
C GLY A 407 16.70 -17.60 12.85
N THR A 408 17.65 -18.30 13.44
CA THR A 408 17.74 -18.58 14.88
C THR A 408 18.77 -17.68 15.57
N PRO A 409 18.76 -17.60 16.92
CA PRO A 409 19.84 -16.91 17.65
C PRO A 409 21.21 -17.56 17.40
N GLU A 410 22.29 -16.80 17.59
CA GLU A 410 23.66 -17.33 17.57
C GLU A 410 23.82 -18.46 18.60
N GLY A 411 24.50 -19.55 18.19
CA GLY A 411 24.71 -20.74 19.02
C GLY A 411 23.71 -21.89 18.83
N PHE A 412 22.73 -21.75 17.94
CA PHE A 412 21.75 -22.80 17.57
C PHE A 412 22.04 -23.36 16.17
N VAL A 413 21.58 -24.58 15.87
CA VAL A 413 22.20 -25.39 14.79
C VAL A 413 21.48 -25.29 13.44
N HIS A 414 20.19 -24.93 13.40
CA HIS A 414 19.43 -24.83 12.13
C HIS A 414 18.48 -23.63 12.09
N PRO A 415 18.26 -22.99 10.93
CA PRO A 415 17.24 -21.96 10.76
C PRO A 415 15.84 -22.57 10.90
N VAL A 416 15.09 -22.14 11.91
CA VAL A 416 13.74 -22.66 12.18
C VAL A 416 12.71 -21.90 11.37
N SER A 417 12.09 -22.59 10.40
CA SER A 417 10.92 -22.09 9.67
C SER A 417 9.78 -23.12 9.67
N TYR A 418 8.70 -22.79 10.41
CA TYR A 418 7.50 -23.62 10.46
C TYR A 418 6.50 -23.29 9.36
N LEU A 419 6.53 -22.06 8.81
CA LEU A 419 5.64 -21.60 7.74
C LEU A 419 6.48 -21.06 6.59
N GLN A 420 6.90 -21.95 5.68
CA GLN A 420 7.56 -21.56 4.42
C GLN A 420 6.50 -21.13 3.38
N THR A 421 6.95 -20.62 2.25
CA THR A 421 6.08 -19.96 1.25
C THR A 421 5.02 -20.88 0.65
N GLU A 422 5.32 -22.15 0.44
CA GLU A 422 4.40 -23.19 -0.06
C GLU A 422 3.25 -23.44 0.93
N HIS A 423 3.57 -23.42 2.23
CA HIS A 423 2.59 -23.62 3.30
C HIS A 423 1.65 -22.42 3.41
N LEU A 424 2.19 -21.20 3.26
CA LEU A 424 1.38 -19.98 3.18
C LEU A 424 0.51 -19.95 1.92
N LEU A 425 1.05 -20.40 0.77
CA LEU A 425 0.31 -20.59 -0.48
C LEU A 425 -0.84 -21.60 -0.31
N ALA A 426 -0.61 -22.73 0.36
CA ALA A 426 -1.63 -23.74 0.61
C ALA A 426 -2.74 -23.27 1.58
N LEU A 427 -2.39 -22.42 2.57
CA LEU A 427 -3.35 -21.82 3.50
C LEU A 427 -4.19 -20.71 2.84
N ARG A 428 -3.58 -19.83 2.04
CA ARG A 428 -4.31 -18.72 1.39
C ARG A 428 -5.28 -19.18 0.30
N THR A 429 -5.08 -20.37 -0.27
CA THR A 429 -6.00 -20.98 -1.24
C THR A 429 -7.17 -21.74 -0.60
N GLN A 430 -7.35 -21.64 0.73
CA GLN A 430 -8.54 -22.14 1.43
C GLN A 430 -9.66 -21.08 1.50
N LYS A 431 -10.91 -21.54 1.50
CA LYS A 431 -12.09 -20.72 1.79
C LYS A 431 -12.17 -20.37 3.27
N GLY A 432 -12.61 -19.14 3.56
CA GLY A 432 -12.74 -18.63 4.92
C GLY A 432 -11.42 -18.17 5.54
N TYR A 433 -11.44 -17.92 6.86
CA TYR A 433 -10.38 -17.18 7.55
C TYR A 433 -9.72 -17.92 8.72
N GLN A 434 -10.08 -19.19 8.98
CA GLN A 434 -9.52 -19.99 10.07
C GLN A 434 -7.98 -20.14 9.97
N TRP A 435 -7.45 -20.05 8.74
CA TRP A 435 -6.03 -20.06 8.47
C TRP A 435 -5.26 -18.88 9.09
N LEU A 436 -5.91 -17.73 9.37
CA LEU A 436 -5.26 -16.60 10.04
C LEU A 436 -4.83 -16.94 11.48
N ASP A 437 -5.65 -17.71 12.21
CA ASP A 437 -5.30 -18.15 13.56
C ASP A 437 -4.18 -19.19 13.55
N ILE A 438 -4.13 -20.06 12.53
CA ILE A 438 -3.03 -21.00 12.28
C ILE A 438 -1.71 -20.22 12.07
N VAL A 439 -1.68 -19.30 11.10
CA VAL A 439 -0.51 -18.47 10.80
C VAL A 439 -0.07 -17.67 12.03
N ARG A 440 -1.00 -17.01 12.71
CA ARG A 440 -0.73 -16.22 13.93
C ARG A 440 -0.13 -17.08 15.06
N THR A 441 -0.58 -18.32 15.22
CA THR A 441 -0.08 -19.24 16.26
C THR A 441 1.34 -19.71 15.95
N LEU A 442 1.61 -20.06 14.69
CA LEU A 442 2.95 -20.45 14.23
C LEU A 442 3.92 -19.27 14.34
N TRP A 443 3.56 -18.08 13.85
CA TRP A 443 4.37 -16.88 13.95
C TRP A 443 4.70 -16.49 15.39
N LYS A 444 3.73 -16.48 16.30
CA LYS A 444 3.99 -16.23 17.73
C LYS A 444 5.00 -17.21 18.32
N SER A 445 4.97 -18.47 17.88
CA SER A 445 5.91 -19.50 18.32
C SER A 445 7.32 -19.27 17.76
N MET A 446 7.43 -18.91 16.49
CA MET A 446 8.69 -18.56 15.84
C MET A 446 9.32 -17.31 16.46
N ILE A 447 8.53 -16.27 16.71
CA ILE A 447 8.97 -15.06 17.43
C ILE A 447 9.40 -15.41 18.85
N ALA A 448 8.60 -16.16 19.62
CA ALA A 448 8.95 -16.57 20.98
C ALA A 448 10.28 -17.36 21.02
N TYR A 449 10.47 -18.30 20.08
CA TYR A 449 11.71 -19.05 19.93
C TYR A 449 12.90 -18.12 19.64
N ARG A 450 12.73 -17.18 18.70
CA ARG A 450 13.78 -16.22 18.31
C ARG A 450 14.14 -15.24 19.43
N MET A 451 13.17 -14.93 20.30
CA MET A 451 13.31 -14.08 21.48
C MET A 451 13.76 -14.86 22.74
N GLY A 452 13.83 -16.19 22.68
CA GLY A 452 14.29 -17.05 23.76
C GLY A 452 13.29 -17.23 24.91
N ILE A 453 12.00 -17.04 24.66
CA ILE A 453 10.89 -17.12 25.64
C ILE A 453 9.88 -18.21 25.26
N LEU A 454 8.97 -18.57 26.18
CA LEU A 454 7.79 -19.39 25.87
C LEU A 454 6.71 -18.58 25.13
N PRO A 455 5.87 -19.19 24.27
CA PRO A 455 4.72 -18.50 23.64
C PRO A 455 3.68 -17.95 24.64
N SER A 456 3.63 -18.48 25.86
CA SER A 456 2.82 -17.95 26.97
C SER A 456 3.36 -16.63 27.53
N GLU A 457 4.67 -16.38 27.40
CA GLU A 457 5.39 -15.17 27.82
C GLU A 457 5.39 -14.08 26.73
N TYR A 458 4.77 -14.33 25.57
CA TYR A 458 4.60 -13.33 24.51
C TYR A 458 3.84 -12.11 25.06
N PRO A 459 4.29 -10.87 24.79
CA PRO A 459 3.71 -9.66 25.39
C PRO A 459 2.19 -9.60 25.32
N ARG A 460 1.57 -9.32 26.48
CA ARG A 460 0.16 -8.99 26.63
C ARG A 460 0.10 -7.67 27.38
N HIS A 461 -0.41 -6.64 26.71
CA HIS A 461 -0.54 -5.31 27.28
C HIS A 461 -1.90 -5.20 27.97
N ALA A 462 -1.96 -4.66 29.19
CA ALA A 462 -3.24 -4.43 29.86
C ALA A 462 -3.95 -3.20 29.26
N ASP A 463 -3.20 -2.14 28.97
CA ASP A 463 -3.70 -0.93 28.33
C ASP A 463 -2.70 -0.30 27.33
N MET A 464 -3.10 0.83 26.74
CA MET A 464 -2.33 1.62 25.79
C MET A 464 -1.03 2.21 26.37
N MET A 465 -0.97 2.47 27.67
CA MET A 465 0.24 2.97 28.33
C MET A 465 1.27 1.85 28.42
N ASP A 466 0.85 0.63 28.78
CA ASP A 466 1.69 -0.57 28.73
C ASP A 466 2.16 -0.87 27.30
N GLU A 467 1.31 -0.68 26.28
CA GLU A 467 1.70 -0.78 24.86
C GLU A 467 2.83 0.21 24.53
N TRP A 468 2.69 1.49 24.87
CA TRP A 468 3.69 2.51 24.55
C TRP A 468 4.99 2.36 25.33
N VAL A 469 4.96 1.92 26.59
CA VAL A 469 6.17 1.61 27.35
C VAL A 469 6.93 0.46 26.68
N ALA A 470 6.25 -0.64 26.36
CA ALA A 470 6.86 -1.78 25.67
C ALA A 470 7.39 -1.40 24.27
N TYR A 471 6.67 -0.57 23.52
CA TYR A 471 7.13 -0.10 22.21
C TYR A 471 8.34 0.84 22.30
N TYR A 472 8.44 1.66 23.36
CA TYR A 472 9.63 2.46 23.62
C TYR A 472 10.85 1.58 23.96
N GLU A 473 10.67 0.53 24.75
CA GLU A 473 11.71 -0.45 25.04
C GLU A 473 12.17 -1.17 23.76
N ASP A 474 11.24 -1.66 22.95
CA ASP A 474 11.54 -2.28 21.65
C ASP A 474 12.32 -1.30 20.72
N CYS A 475 12.01 0.01 20.73
CA CYS A 475 12.80 1.02 20.00
C CYS A 475 14.25 1.14 20.50
N GLU A 476 14.47 1.09 21.83
CA GLU A 476 15.82 1.14 22.40
C GLU A 476 16.59 -0.18 22.18
N ARG A 477 15.91 -1.33 22.15
CA ARG A 477 16.49 -2.64 21.77
C ARG A 477 16.96 -2.65 20.32
N PHE A 478 16.11 -2.19 19.39
CA PHE A 478 16.44 -2.07 17.97
C PHE A 478 17.72 -1.25 17.75
N ARG A 479 17.90 -0.14 18.47
CA ARG A 479 19.13 0.68 18.40
C ARG A 479 20.40 -0.04 18.86
N ARG A 480 20.30 -1.07 19.70
CA ARG A 480 21.43 -1.89 20.14
C ARG A 480 21.70 -3.07 19.19
N GLY A 481 20.98 -3.15 18.07
CA GLY A 481 21.04 -4.29 17.15
C GLY A 481 20.33 -5.54 17.69
N GLU A 482 19.54 -5.42 18.76
CA GLU A 482 18.83 -6.56 19.34
C GLU A 482 17.55 -6.89 18.56
N PRO A 483 17.17 -8.17 18.46
CA PRO A 483 15.85 -8.59 18.01
C PRO A 483 14.73 -8.00 18.89
N THR A 484 13.62 -7.65 18.24
CA THR A 484 12.45 -7.00 18.86
C THR A 484 11.17 -7.71 18.46
N TYR A 485 10.12 -7.63 19.29
CA TYR A 485 8.83 -8.23 18.95
C TYR A 485 8.24 -7.55 17.72
N CYS A 486 8.20 -6.21 17.73
CA CYS A 486 7.66 -5.44 16.61
C CYS A 486 8.47 -5.62 15.32
N GLY A 487 9.80 -5.81 15.41
CA GLY A 487 10.66 -6.05 14.26
C GLY A 487 10.41 -7.42 13.62
N LEU A 488 10.40 -8.49 14.41
CA LEU A 488 10.19 -9.86 13.93
C LEU A 488 8.77 -10.08 13.40
N GLU A 489 7.76 -9.59 14.11
CA GLU A 489 6.36 -9.62 13.67
C GLU A 489 6.18 -8.84 12.36
N ARG A 490 6.81 -7.67 12.23
CA ARG A 490 6.79 -6.89 11.00
C ARG A 490 7.49 -7.62 9.86
N THR A 491 8.65 -8.24 10.05
CA THR A 491 9.31 -9.03 9.00
C THR A 491 8.36 -10.09 8.44
N LEU A 492 7.67 -10.85 9.32
CA LEU A 492 6.72 -11.88 8.90
C LEU A 492 5.51 -11.30 8.17
N ILE A 493 4.94 -10.18 8.65
CA ILE A 493 3.84 -9.49 7.97
C ILE A 493 4.28 -8.89 6.62
N ASN A 494 5.54 -8.46 6.50
CA ASN A 494 6.10 -7.89 5.28
C ASN A 494 6.41 -8.98 4.24
N ALA A 495 7.00 -10.10 4.65
CA ALA A 495 7.15 -11.29 3.80
C ALA A 495 5.78 -11.76 3.31
N ALA A 496 4.83 -11.93 4.24
CA ALA A 496 3.46 -12.27 3.92
C ALA A 496 2.79 -11.25 2.99
N ALA A 497 3.10 -9.95 3.09
CA ALA A 497 2.58 -8.93 2.18
C ALA A 497 2.98 -9.13 0.71
N HIS A 498 4.07 -9.84 0.46
CA HIS A 498 4.58 -10.18 -0.87
C HIS A 498 4.48 -11.69 -1.15
N GLY A 499 3.58 -12.39 -0.45
CA GLY A 499 3.27 -13.80 -0.72
C GLY A 499 4.21 -14.80 -0.06
N TYR A 500 5.25 -14.33 0.64
CA TYR A 500 6.32 -15.14 1.20
C TYR A 500 6.07 -15.61 2.63
N GLY A 501 6.55 -16.82 2.93
CA GLY A 501 6.61 -17.35 4.28
C GLY A 501 7.76 -16.76 5.10
N ALA A 502 8.08 -17.42 6.21
CA ALA A 502 9.25 -17.11 7.03
C ALA A 502 10.54 -17.69 6.39
N GLU A 503 10.97 -17.09 5.29
CA GLU A 503 12.11 -17.53 4.48
C GLU A 503 13.40 -16.83 4.90
N SER A 504 14.53 -17.54 4.93
CA SER A 504 15.84 -16.91 5.18
C SER A 504 16.41 -16.15 3.97
N SER A 505 15.78 -16.30 2.81
CA SER A 505 16.08 -15.61 1.56
C SER A 505 14.80 -15.58 0.72
N VAL A 506 14.17 -14.41 0.59
CA VAL A 506 12.97 -14.25 -0.23
C VAL A 506 13.26 -14.47 -1.72
N ASP A 507 14.40 -14.02 -2.24
CA ASP A 507 14.78 -14.25 -3.64
C ASP A 507 14.87 -15.75 -3.97
N SER A 508 15.41 -16.55 -3.04
CA SER A 508 15.51 -18.01 -3.19
C SER A 508 14.15 -18.72 -3.03
N ALA A 509 13.21 -18.11 -2.31
CA ALA A 509 11.84 -18.57 -2.27
C ALA A 509 11.11 -18.22 -3.58
N LYS A 510 11.28 -17.00 -4.10
CA LYS A 510 10.68 -16.55 -5.35
C LYS A 510 10.95 -17.52 -6.50
N VAL A 511 12.22 -17.77 -6.82
CA VAL A 511 12.61 -18.68 -7.93
C VAL A 511 11.96 -20.06 -7.76
N ARG A 512 12.01 -20.62 -6.55
CA ARG A 512 11.42 -21.92 -6.22
C ARG A 512 9.90 -21.96 -6.39
N MET A 513 9.21 -20.88 -6.02
CA MET A 513 7.76 -20.76 -6.13
C MET A 513 7.29 -20.48 -7.57
N GLU A 514 8.05 -19.71 -8.34
CA GLU A 514 7.83 -19.51 -9.78
C GLU A 514 8.02 -20.82 -10.57
N GLU A 515 8.98 -21.66 -10.18
CA GLU A 515 9.19 -22.99 -10.77
C GLU A 515 8.10 -24.01 -10.40
N GLN A 516 7.64 -24.04 -9.14
CA GLN A 516 6.71 -25.05 -8.64
C GLN A 516 5.23 -24.68 -8.84
N PHE A 517 4.90 -23.39 -8.76
CA PHE A 517 3.52 -22.88 -8.78
C PHE A 517 3.36 -21.68 -9.73
N PRO A 518 3.82 -21.74 -11.00
CA PRO A 518 3.80 -20.59 -11.91
C PRO A 518 2.41 -19.98 -12.11
N ASP A 519 1.36 -20.79 -12.10
CA ASP A 519 -0.02 -20.30 -12.31
C ASP A 519 -0.59 -19.61 -11.08
N ILE A 520 -0.33 -20.12 -9.86
CA ILE A 520 -0.96 -19.63 -8.62
C ILE A 520 -0.06 -18.63 -7.87
N PHE A 521 1.26 -18.69 -8.07
CA PHE A 521 2.22 -17.84 -7.36
C PHE A 521 2.48 -16.50 -8.05
N ILE A 522 2.82 -16.48 -9.35
CA ILE A 522 3.20 -15.26 -10.08
C ILE A 522 2.06 -14.22 -10.01
N SER A 523 0.91 -14.63 -10.53
CA SER A 523 -0.41 -14.00 -10.44
C SER A 523 -0.87 -13.59 -9.03
N GLY A 524 -0.26 -14.17 -7.99
CA GLY A 524 -0.62 -13.96 -6.60
C GLY A 524 0.49 -13.36 -5.74
N GLU A 525 1.62 -12.91 -6.30
CA GLU A 525 2.79 -12.47 -5.51
C GLU A 525 2.43 -11.28 -4.60
N ARG A 526 1.50 -10.41 -5.01
CA ARG A 526 1.14 -9.19 -4.26
C ARG A 526 0.08 -9.44 -3.17
N MET A 527 0.49 -10.20 -2.17
CA MET A 527 -0.41 -10.75 -1.16
C MET A 527 -1.04 -9.73 -0.20
N ILE A 528 -0.52 -8.52 0.04
CA ILE A 528 -1.26 -7.52 0.83
C ILE A 528 -2.40 -6.89 0.02
N ALA A 529 -2.17 -6.57 -1.25
CA ALA A 529 -3.24 -6.12 -2.14
C ALA A 529 -4.37 -7.16 -2.17
N SER A 530 -4.04 -8.44 -2.31
CA SER A 530 -5.04 -9.51 -2.28
C SER A 530 -5.53 -9.92 -0.89
N LEU A 531 -4.81 -9.74 0.22
CA LEU A 531 -5.34 -9.99 1.58
C LEU A 531 -6.42 -8.99 1.95
N PHE A 532 -6.21 -7.73 1.58
CA PHE A 532 -7.25 -6.72 1.69
C PHE A 532 -8.28 -6.88 0.54
N ALA A 533 -7.96 -7.55 -0.57
CA ALA A 533 -8.99 -8.12 -1.46
C ALA A 533 -9.78 -9.26 -0.81
N HIS A 534 -9.21 -10.06 0.09
CA HIS A 534 -9.96 -11.04 0.88
C HIS A 534 -10.83 -10.36 1.96
N VAL A 535 -10.57 -9.08 2.29
CA VAL A 535 -11.53 -8.20 2.99
C VAL A 535 -12.69 -7.78 2.07
N SER A 536 -12.59 -7.91 0.75
CA SER A 536 -13.77 -7.81 -0.16
C SER A 536 -14.75 -8.95 0.03
N ILE A 537 -14.27 -10.13 0.41
CA ILE A 537 -15.13 -11.27 0.73
C ILE A 537 -15.81 -11.03 2.09
N ILE A 538 -15.16 -10.30 3.02
CA ILE A 538 -15.79 -9.83 4.27
C ILE A 538 -17.02 -8.95 4.00
N SER A 539 -17.10 -8.28 2.84
CA SER A 539 -18.28 -7.52 2.41
C SER A 539 -19.59 -8.34 2.39
N ARG A 540 -19.51 -9.65 2.09
CA ARG A 540 -20.67 -10.55 2.05
C ARG A 540 -20.92 -11.29 3.37
N LEU A 541 -20.09 -11.09 4.41
CA LEU A 541 -19.94 -12.07 5.51
C LEU A 541 -20.30 -11.57 6.91
N GLU A 542 -21.18 -10.57 7.01
CA GLU A 542 -21.95 -10.35 8.24
C GLU A 542 -23.29 -11.09 8.26
N GLU A 543 -23.65 -11.86 7.22
CA GLU A 543 -24.84 -12.74 7.22
C GLU A 543 -24.84 -13.75 8.39
N ASP A 544 -23.66 -14.22 8.84
CA ASP A 544 -23.51 -15.24 9.90
C ASP A 544 -22.81 -14.76 11.20
N GLY A 545 -22.40 -13.49 11.29
CA GLY A 545 -21.80 -12.89 12.51
C GLY A 545 -20.46 -13.47 13.02
N SER A 546 -19.87 -14.45 12.34
CA SER A 546 -18.81 -15.33 12.88
C SER A 546 -17.36 -14.83 12.76
N ASN A 547 -17.08 -13.81 11.92
CA ASN A 547 -15.72 -13.49 11.45
C ASN A 547 -14.97 -12.35 12.19
N LYS A 548 -15.47 -11.89 13.34
CA LYS A 548 -14.91 -10.72 14.08
C LYS A 548 -13.43 -10.89 14.49
N ALA A 549 -13.00 -12.12 14.80
CA ALA A 549 -11.61 -12.40 15.16
C ALA A 549 -10.64 -12.20 13.99
N ALA A 550 -11.00 -12.69 12.80
CA ALA A 550 -10.23 -12.53 11.56
C ALA A 550 -10.05 -11.05 11.18
N ILE A 551 -11.13 -10.27 11.24
CA ILE A 551 -11.09 -8.81 10.99
C ILE A 551 -10.08 -8.13 11.93
N LYS A 552 -10.12 -8.44 13.22
CA LYS A 552 -9.19 -7.86 14.19
C LYS A 552 -7.72 -8.22 13.90
N ILE A 553 -7.44 -9.46 13.51
CA ILE A 553 -6.09 -9.90 13.12
C ILE A 553 -5.60 -9.12 11.90
N LEU A 554 -6.43 -8.96 10.87
CA LEU A 554 -6.09 -8.21 9.66
C LEU A 554 -5.90 -6.70 9.94
N GLU A 555 -6.70 -6.12 10.85
CA GLU A 555 -6.48 -4.73 11.30
C GLU A 555 -5.16 -4.57 12.07
N ASP A 556 -4.82 -5.51 12.96
CA ASP A 556 -3.54 -5.49 13.69
C ASP A 556 -2.35 -5.67 12.73
N TRP A 557 -2.49 -6.52 11.69
CA TRP A 557 -1.50 -6.67 10.64
C TRP A 557 -1.35 -5.39 9.80
N TYR A 558 -2.47 -4.76 9.39
CA TYR A 558 -2.46 -3.49 8.66
C TYR A 558 -1.73 -2.38 9.44
N ARG A 559 -2.03 -2.25 10.74
CA ARG A 559 -1.37 -1.27 11.63
C ARG A 559 0.14 -1.54 11.72
N THR A 560 0.54 -2.80 11.78
CA THR A 560 1.96 -3.22 11.85
C THR A 560 2.70 -3.04 10.51
N TYR A 561 2.02 -3.22 9.37
CA TYR A 561 2.55 -2.99 8.03
C TYR A 561 2.69 -1.49 7.70
N SER A 562 1.73 -0.68 8.13
CA SER A 562 1.69 0.76 7.84
C SER A 562 2.51 1.64 8.82
N SER A 563 2.93 1.10 9.98
CA SER A 563 3.78 1.71 11.03
C SER A 563 4.77 2.80 10.61
N SER A 564 4.88 3.88 11.41
CA SER A 564 5.89 4.93 11.22
C SER A 564 7.31 4.52 11.68
N PRO A 565 8.39 5.15 11.14
CA PRO A 565 9.78 4.86 11.49
C PRO A 565 10.12 5.02 12.98
N VAL A 566 11.11 4.27 13.47
CA VAL A 566 11.62 4.36 14.85
C VAL A 566 11.99 5.81 15.26
N ASN A 567 12.62 6.58 14.38
CA ASN A 567 12.99 7.98 14.61
C ASN A 567 11.78 8.89 14.89
N ILE A 568 10.59 8.51 14.41
CA ILE A 568 9.33 9.25 14.57
C ILE A 568 8.54 8.73 15.76
N CYS A 569 8.29 7.41 15.83
CA CYS A 569 7.47 6.81 16.87
C CYS A 569 8.09 6.92 18.27
N GLN A 570 9.40 6.76 18.39
CA GLN A 570 10.01 6.68 19.71
C GLN A 570 9.93 7.96 20.55
N PRO A 571 10.24 9.18 20.05
CA PRO A 571 10.07 10.39 20.86
C PRO A 571 8.60 10.57 21.30
N VAL A 572 7.63 10.11 20.50
CA VAL A 572 6.21 10.09 20.87
C VAL A 572 5.95 9.11 22.03
N PHE A 573 6.42 7.86 21.95
CA PHE A 573 6.28 6.92 23.06
C PHE A 573 7.04 7.37 24.32
N GLN A 574 8.13 8.11 24.16
CA GLN A 574 8.85 8.71 25.28
C GLN A 574 8.01 9.77 26.03
N LEU A 575 7.03 10.43 25.37
CA LEU A 575 6.07 11.31 26.07
C LEU A 575 5.22 10.50 27.08
N ALA A 576 4.85 9.26 26.75
CA ALA A 576 4.10 8.39 27.64
C ALA A 576 4.96 7.88 28.80
N VAL A 577 6.17 7.36 28.49
CA VAL A 577 7.14 6.90 29.50
C VAL A 577 7.51 8.01 30.50
N ASN A 578 7.66 9.25 30.03
CA ASN A 578 7.96 10.40 30.89
C ASN A 578 6.73 10.94 31.63
N GLY A 579 5.49 10.51 31.35
CA GLY A 579 4.27 11.04 31.97
C GLY A 579 3.75 12.38 31.40
N VAL A 580 4.29 12.84 30.27
CA VAL A 580 3.79 14.03 29.54
C VAL A 580 2.51 13.70 28.76
N MET A 581 2.36 12.44 28.34
CA MET A 581 1.19 11.92 27.62
C MET A 581 0.45 10.88 28.47
N LYS A 582 -0.88 10.85 28.36
CA LYS A 582 -1.74 9.79 28.90
C LYS A 582 -2.81 9.34 27.91
N HIS A 583 -3.23 8.09 28.03
CA HIS A 583 -4.36 7.52 27.32
C HIS A 583 -5.69 7.62 28.10
N ARG A 584 -6.81 7.72 27.39
CA ARG A 584 -8.18 7.53 27.90
C ARG A 584 -9.04 6.82 26.84
N VAL A 585 -10.03 6.05 27.29
CA VAL A 585 -11.09 5.57 26.42
C VAL A 585 -12.12 6.69 26.19
N GLY A 586 -12.57 6.89 24.95
CA GLY A 586 -13.62 7.84 24.59
C GLY A 586 -13.79 8.01 23.07
N ASP A 587 -15.02 8.30 22.62
CA ASP A 587 -15.36 8.48 21.21
C ASP A 587 -15.44 9.97 20.79
N ALA A 588 -14.66 10.34 19.77
CA ALA A 588 -14.67 11.68 19.18
C ALA A 588 -16.04 12.09 18.60
N ARG A 589 -16.88 11.13 18.18
CA ARG A 589 -18.26 11.39 17.73
C ARG A 589 -19.19 11.88 18.83
N ARG A 590 -18.75 11.81 20.09
CA ARG A 590 -19.47 12.31 21.28
C ARG A 590 -18.75 13.51 21.92
N THR A 591 -17.95 14.21 21.13
CA THR A 591 -17.33 15.47 21.55
C THR A 591 -18.39 16.56 21.70
N THR A 592 -18.25 17.42 22.70
CA THR A 592 -19.09 18.61 22.88
C THR A 592 -18.21 19.86 22.91
N CYS A 593 -18.69 20.90 22.23
CA CYS A 593 -18.07 22.21 22.13
C CYS A 593 -19.17 23.27 22.19
N PRO A 594 -18.98 24.39 22.94
CA PRO A 594 -19.99 25.45 23.00
C PRO A 594 -20.38 25.97 21.61
N GLU A 595 -21.67 26.24 21.45
CA GLU A 595 -22.29 26.61 20.16
C GLU A 595 -21.93 28.03 19.70
N HIS A 596 -21.47 28.87 20.62
CA HIS A 596 -21.09 30.26 20.42
C HIS A 596 -19.77 30.60 21.15
N PRO A 597 -19.01 31.60 20.67
CA PRO A 597 -17.86 32.12 21.38
C PRO A 597 -18.30 32.87 22.65
N ASN A 598 -18.00 32.31 23.83
CA ASN A 598 -18.12 33.03 25.10
C ASN A 598 -17.07 34.16 25.15
N GLN A 599 -17.49 35.35 25.59
CA GLN A 599 -16.61 36.52 25.70
C GLN A 599 -15.50 36.32 26.76
N ASP A 600 -15.78 35.60 27.86
CA ASP A 600 -14.87 35.46 29.01
C ASP A 600 -14.25 34.07 29.20
N ASN A 601 -14.47 33.12 28.29
CA ASN A 601 -13.82 31.80 28.38
C ASN A 601 -13.68 31.16 26.99
N GLN A 602 -12.43 30.89 26.59
CA GLN A 602 -12.15 30.01 25.46
C GLN A 602 -12.72 28.62 25.78
N GLY A 603 -13.87 28.31 25.18
CA GLY A 603 -14.66 27.14 25.51
C GLY A 603 -13.85 25.86 25.40
N LYS A 604 -13.58 25.21 26.55
CA LYS A 604 -12.90 23.92 26.56
C LYS A 604 -13.78 22.84 25.93
N ILE A 605 -13.14 21.93 25.22
CA ILE A 605 -13.77 20.84 24.50
C ILE A 605 -13.84 19.61 25.43
N THR A 606 -14.99 18.96 25.50
CA THR A 606 -15.22 17.76 26.33
C THR A 606 -15.50 16.57 25.43
N ILE A 607 -14.98 15.38 25.75
CA ILE A 607 -15.08 14.19 24.90
C ILE A 607 -15.85 13.10 25.66
N ASP A 608 -16.93 12.57 25.07
CA ASP A 608 -17.67 11.40 25.55
C ASP A 608 -18.10 11.47 27.03
N GLN A 609 -18.70 12.61 27.42
CA GLN A 609 -19.11 12.95 28.79
C GLN A 609 -17.98 12.90 29.86
N SER A 610 -16.73 12.72 29.44
CA SER A 610 -15.59 12.60 30.34
C SER A 610 -15.36 13.87 31.15
N PRO A 611 -14.89 13.80 32.42
CA PRO A 611 -14.50 15.00 33.17
C PRO A 611 -13.28 15.72 32.58
N TYR A 612 -12.56 15.11 31.63
CA TYR A 612 -11.43 15.74 30.96
C TYR A 612 -11.89 16.78 29.94
N ARG A 613 -11.37 18.00 30.11
CA ARG A 613 -11.59 19.16 29.24
C ARG A 613 -10.26 19.54 28.60
N VAL A 614 -10.23 19.67 27.28
CA VAL A 614 -9.04 20.05 26.51
C VAL A 614 -9.20 21.44 25.90
N ASP A 615 -8.10 22.17 25.82
CA ASP A 615 -8.09 23.56 25.34
C ASP A 615 -7.96 23.63 23.80
N ALA A 616 -7.29 22.64 23.20
CA ALA A 616 -7.27 22.37 21.76
C ALA A 616 -7.47 20.87 21.51
N PHE A 617 -8.11 20.53 20.38
CA PHE A 617 -8.47 19.15 20.04
C PHE A 617 -8.17 18.82 18.57
N PHE A 618 -7.53 17.67 18.39
CA PHE A 618 -7.17 17.07 17.11
C PHE A 618 -8.03 15.79 16.92
N PRO A 619 -9.19 15.89 16.24
CA PRO A 619 -10.06 14.76 15.94
C PRO A 619 -9.38 13.73 15.01
N PRO A 620 -9.91 12.49 14.91
CA PRO A 620 -9.39 11.52 13.97
C PRO A 620 -9.84 11.90 12.55
N THR A 621 -8.91 11.90 11.60
CA THR A 621 -9.15 12.20 10.17
C THR A 621 -8.95 10.95 9.29
N PRO A 622 -9.81 9.91 9.42
CA PRO A 622 -9.79 8.78 8.49
C PRO A 622 -10.24 9.21 7.09
N PHE A 623 -10.09 8.29 6.13
CA PHE A 623 -10.74 8.42 4.83
C PHE A 623 -12.27 8.27 4.95
N SER A 624 -12.99 8.94 4.05
CA SER A 624 -14.44 8.99 3.96
C SER A 624 -15.02 7.60 3.77
N THR A 625 -16.14 7.32 4.43
CA THR A 625 -16.78 5.99 4.39
C THR A 625 -17.94 5.91 3.40
N GLY A 626 -18.17 6.94 2.59
CA GLY A 626 -19.15 6.96 1.49
C GLY A 626 -18.50 6.77 0.12
N ILE A 627 -19.34 6.57 -0.90
CA ILE A 627 -18.92 6.64 -2.31
C ILE A 627 -18.69 8.12 -2.66
N ASP A 628 -17.61 8.42 -3.37
CA ASP A 628 -17.30 9.79 -3.77
C ASP A 628 -18.33 10.40 -4.72
N GLN A 629 -18.42 11.73 -4.64
CA GLN A 629 -19.39 12.54 -5.36
C GLN A 629 -19.27 12.42 -6.89
N VAL A 630 -18.09 12.07 -7.43
CA VAL A 630 -17.88 11.86 -8.87
C VAL A 630 -18.67 10.65 -9.38
N ILE A 631 -18.72 9.57 -8.60
CA ILE A 631 -19.46 8.33 -8.95
C ILE A 631 -20.91 8.41 -8.47
N SER A 632 -21.20 9.13 -7.38
CA SER A 632 -22.56 9.18 -6.81
C SER A 632 -23.62 9.72 -7.77
N GLY A 633 -23.24 10.55 -8.74
CA GLY A 633 -24.15 11.13 -9.74
C GLY A 633 -24.83 10.09 -10.66
N ILE A 634 -24.20 8.93 -10.87
CA ILE A 634 -24.66 7.87 -11.79
C ILE A 634 -25.14 6.60 -11.06
N LEU A 635 -25.25 6.66 -9.73
CA LEU A 635 -25.92 5.63 -8.92
C LEU A 635 -27.45 5.78 -8.98
N PRO A 636 -28.22 4.69 -8.82
CA PRO A 636 -29.67 4.78 -8.70
C PRO A 636 -30.08 5.53 -7.42
N ARG A 637 -31.08 6.40 -7.53
CA ARG A 637 -31.46 7.41 -6.51
C ARG A 637 -32.15 6.86 -5.25
N GLY A 638 -31.99 5.59 -4.89
CA GLY A 638 -32.51 5.07 -3.60
C GLY A 638 -32.30 3.56 -3.36
N PRO A 639 -32.29 3.12 -2.09
CA PRO A 639 -32.01 1.73 -1.69
C PRO A 639 -33.13 0.73 -2.01
N ARG A 640 -34.31 1.22 -2.42
CA ARG A 640 -35.44 0.44 -2.93
C ARG A 640 -36.05 1.11 -4.16
N ALA A 641 -35.22 1.58 -5.09
CA ALA A 641 -35.72 2.02 -6.38
C ALA A 641 -36.39 0.83 -7.09
N GLN A 642 -37.72 0.85 -7.19
CA GLN A 642 -38.39 0.12 -8.26
C GLN A 642 -37.81 0.58 -9.60
N PRO A 643 -37.76 -0.29 -10.63
CA PRO A 643 -37.29 0.12 -11.95
C PRO A 643 -38.03 1.40 -12.38
N SER A 644 -37.26 2.45 -12.70
CA SER A 644 -37.83 3.71 -13.15
C SER A 644 -38.71 3.42 -14.37
N PRO A 645 -39.98 3.88 -14.40
CA PRO A 645 -40.83 3.71 -15.58
C PRO A 645 -40.30 4.51 -16.79
N ASN A 646 -39.32 5.39 -16.59
CA ASN A 646 -38.60 6.07 -17.65
C ASN A 646 -37.37 5.25 -18.10
N PRO A 647 -37.34 4.73 -19.35
CA PRO A 647 -36.18 4.03 -19.91
C PRO A 647 -34.96 4.94 -20.19
N SER A 648 -35.03 6.23 -19.83
CA SER A 648 -33.92 7.20 -19.91
C SER A 648 -32.91 7.09 -18.76
N ASP A 649 -33.31 6.53 -17.61
CA ASP A 649 -32.50 6.52 -16.39
C ASP A 649 -31.55 5.31 -16.36
N ILE A 650 -30.54 5.30 -17.23
CA ILE A 650 -29.49 4.28 -17.20
C ILE A 650 -28.51 4.60 -16.07
N HIS A 651 -28.39 3.68 -15.12
CA HIS A 651 -27.52 3.76 -13.95
C HIS A 651 -26.48 2.64 -13.96
N LEU A 652 -25.49 2.74 -13.07
CA LEU A 652 -24.54 1.66 -12.81
C LEU A 652 -25.24 0.40 -12.28
N LYS A 653 -24.78 -0.77 -12.73
CA LYS A 653 -25.15 -2.06 -12.14
C LYS A 653 -24.56 -2.15 -10.74
N LEU A 654 -25.38 -2.59 -9.80
CA LEU A 654 -24.99 -2.73 -8.41
C LEU A 654 -24.86 -4.20 -8.02
N GLN A 655 -23.79 -4.55 -7.30
CA GLN A 655 -23.64 -5.85 -6.64
C GLN A 655 -24.29 -5.88 -5.25
N ALA A 656 -24.47 -4.71 -4.63
CA ALA A 656 -25.20 -4.48 -3.38
C ALA A 656 -25.64 -3.00 -3.32
N PRO A 657 -26.56 -2.57 -2.43
CA PRO A 657 -27.01 -1.18 -2.37
C PRO A 657 -25.85 -0.16 -2.26
N GLY A 658 -25.75 0.73 -3.25
CA GLY A 658 -24.66 1.70 -3.40
C GLY A 658 -23.35 1.16 -4.00
N ILE A 659 -23.15 -0.15 -4.11
CA ILE A 659 -21.88 -0.75 -4.52
C ILE A 659 -21.95 -1.14 -6.01
N PRO A 660 -21.28 -0.43 -6.93
CA PRO A 660 -21.27 -0.81 -8.33
C PRO A 660 -20.47 -2.09 -8.60
N VAL A 661 -20.66 -2.65 -9.79
CA VAL A 661 -19.82 -3.71 -10.34
C VAL A 661 -18.54 -3.09 -10.91
N TRP A 662 -17.38 -3.65 -10.51
CA TRP A 662 -16.06 -3.25 -11.01
C TRP A 662 -15.34 -4.44 -11.65
N HIS A 663 -14.79 -4.22 -12.84
CA HIS A 663 -13.90 -5.13 -13.55
C HIS A 663 -12.43 -4.93 -13.13
N ALA A 664 -11.56 -5.86 -13.57
CA ALA A 664 -10.17 -6.02 -13.10
C ALA A 664 -9.27 -4.77 -13.29
N ASN A 665 -9.62 -3.86 -14.19
CA ASN A 665 -8.84 -2.67 -14.53
C ASN A 665 -9.38 -1.35 -13.96
N GLY A 666 -10.50 -1.34 -13.22
CA GLY A 666 -11.18 -0.08 -12.88
C GLY A 666 -12.59 0.06 -13.45
N GLN A 667 -12.88 -0.63 -14.55
CA GLN A 667 -14.03 -0.34 -15.40
C GLN A 667 -15.36 -0.67 -14.74
N LEU A 668 -16.36 0.18 -14.98
CA LEU A 668 -17.72 0.03 -14.47
C LEU A 668 -18.66 -0.62 -15.50
N GLU A 669 -19.77 -1.15 -15.00
CA GLU A 669 -20.83 -1.80 -15.79
C GLU A 669 -22.18 -1.10 -15.55
N ASP A 670 -22.99 -0.93 -16.60
CA ASP A 670 -24.34 -0.37 -16.49
C ASP A 670 -25.40 -1.44 -16.16
N ALA A 671 -26.59 -1.00 -15.73
CA ALA A 671 -27.70 -1.87 -15.37
C ALA A 671 -28.30 -2.69 -16.54
N LYS A 672 -27.68 -2.65 -17.73
CA LYS A 672 -27.99 -3.48 -18.91
C LYS A 672 -26.84 -4.44 -19.25
N ASP A 673 -25.95 -4.68 -18.28
CA ASP A 673 -24.77 -5.55 -18.38
C ASP A 673 -23.73 -5.07 -19.43
N ARG A 674 -23.71 -3.77 -19.76
CA ARG A 674 -22.76 -3.18 -20.72
C ARG A 674 -21.57 -2.55 -20.00
N LEU A 675 -20.36 -2.80 -20.51
CA LEU A 675 -19.15 -2.12 -20.06
C LEU A 675 -19.21 -0.63 -20.42
N VAL A 676 -19.04 0.24 -19.43
CA VAL A 676 -19.02 1.69 -19.60
C VAL A 676 -17.56 2.16 -19.70
N ASN A 677 -17.27 3.17 -20.52
CA ASN A 677 -15.96 3.83 -20.58
C ASN A 677 -15.71 4.77 -19.37
N VAL A 678 -16.04 4.30 -18.18
CA VAL A 678 -15.77 4.94 -16.89
C VAL A 678 -14.92 3.98 -16.06
N TRP A 679 -13.76 4.46 -15.61
CA TRP A 679 -12.86 3.75 -14.71
C TRP A 679 -12.83 4.42 -13.34
N ASP A 680 -13.23 3.67 -12.31
CA ASP A 680 -13.17 4.11 -10.92
C ASP A 680 -11.90 3.58 -10.24
N CYS A 681 -10.94 4.50 -10.13
CA CYS A 681 -9.59 4.32 -9.62
C CYS A 681 -9.39 5.07 -8.28
N GLY A 682 -10.37 5.84 -7.83
CA GLY A 682 -10.24 6.84 -6.76
C GLY A 682 -10.32 6.31 -5.33
N ASN A 683 -10.22 5.00 -5.13
CA ASN A 683 -10.37 4.39 -3.81
C ASN A 683 -11.81 4.38 -3.21
N ASN A 684 -12.84 4.47 -4.05
CA ASN A 684 -14.25 4.37 -3.63
C ASN A 684 -14.66 3.00 -3.06
N ARG A 685 -13.77 1.99 -3.16
CA ARG A 685 -14.06 0.58 -2.91
C ARG A 685 -13.96 0.15 -1.44
N GLY A 686 -14.01 1.07 -0.47
CA GLY A 686 -13.99 0.75 0.96
C GLY A 686 -14.98 1.56 1.80
N SER A 687 -16.05 2.03 1.18
CA SER A 687 -17.16 2.69 1.85
C SER A 687 -17.90 1.73 2.79
N ASN A 688 -17.91 1.99 4.10
CA ASN A 688 -18.70 1.20 5.05
C ASN A 688 -20.19 1.45 4.77
N LEU A 689 -20.88 0.49 4.14
CA LEU A 689 -22.27 0.62 3.77
C LEU A 689 -23.15 -0.22 4.67
N ASN A 690 -24.11 0.43 5.33
CA ASN A 690 -25.11 -0.25 6.15
C ASN A 690 -26.14 -0.92 5.24
N TYR A 691 -26.09 -2.25 5.17
CA TYR A 691 -27.06 -3.09 4.49
C TYR A 691 -28.09 -3.60 5.49
N THR A 692 -29.36 -3.22 5.30
CA THR A 692 -30.46 -3.81 6.08
C THR A 692 -31.00 -5.04 5.36
N HIS A 693 -30.82 -6.20 5.99
CA HIS A 693 -31.25 -7.51 5.54
C HIS A 693 -32.78 -7.61 5.39
N ALA A 694 -33.24 -8.62 4.66
CA ALA A 694 -34.67 -8.88 4.48
C ALA A 694 -35.41 -9.21 5.79
N ASN A 695 -34.70 -9.67 6.82
CA ASN A 695 -35.23 -9.94 8.17
C ASN A 695 -35.24 -8.69 9.09
N GLY A 696 -34.67 -7.57 8.66
CA GLY A 696 -34.56 -6.32 9.42
C GLY A 696 -33.22 -6.10 10.15
N ASP A 697 -32.33 -7.09 10.21
CA ASP A 697 -30.98 -6.91 10.75
C ASP A 697 -30.18 -5.93 9.89
N THR A 698 -29.18 -5.26 10.47
CA THR A 698 -28.30 -4.34 9.71
C THR A 698 -26.84 -4.71 9.86
N SER A 699 -26.17 -4.83 8.72
CA SER A 699 -24.77 -5.22 8.58
C SER A 699 -23.91 -4.15 7.90
N ILE A 700 -22.61 -4.13 8.17
CA ILE A 700 -21.65 -3.24 7.53
C ILE A 700 -20.93 -3.97 6.41
N VAL A 701 -21.39 -3.74 5.18
CA VAL A 701 -20.72 -4.19 3.97
C VAL A 701 -19.49 -3.30 3.74
N LYS A 702 -18.30 -3.88 3.80
CA LYS A 702 -17.02 -3.23 3.42
C LYS A 702 -16.63 -3.69 2.02
N PRO A 703 -16.84 -2.91 0.94
CA PRO A 703 -16.51 -3.31 -0.44
C PRO A 703 -15.02 -3.61 -0.64
N ARG A 704 -14.66 -3.92 -1.89
CA ARG A 704 -13.38 -4.50 -2.33
C ARG A 704 -12.14 -3.67 -1.94
N LEU A 705 -11.72 -3.86 -0.69
CA LEU A 705 -10.55 -3.24 -0.04
C LEU A 705 -9.21 -3.53 -0.74
N ALA A 706 -9.20 -4.45 -1.72
CA ALA A 706 -8.11 -4.70 -2.66
C ALA A 706 -7.46 -3.40 -3.16
N VAL A 707 -8.31 -2.47 -3.58
CA VAL A 707 -7.91 -1.25 -4.27
C VAL A 707 -7.49 -0.16 -3.30
N HIS A 708 -7.76 -0.26 -1.99
CA HIS A 708 -7.24 0.71 -1.00
C HIS A 708 -5.71 0.76 -0.98
N LEU A 709 -5.06 -0.37 -1.19
CA LEU A 709 -3.60 -0.42 -1.25
C LEU A 709 -3.08 -0.17 -2.65
N LEU A 710 -3.73 -0.69 -3.70
CA LEU A 710 -3.26 -0.50 -5.08
C LEU A 710 -3.50 0.91 -5.63
N SER A 711 -4.69 1.50 -5.44
CA SER A 711 -4.97 2.88 -5.90
C SER A 711 -4.20 3.96 -5.15
N SER A 712 -3.70 3.67 -3.95
CA SER A 712 -2.78 4.55 -3.20
C SER A 712 -1.30 4.21 -3.44
N SER A 713 -1.02 3.07 -4.11
CA SER A 713 0.32 2.71 -4.55
C SER A 713 0.63 3.33 -5.90
N HIS A 714 1.92 3.55 -6.14
CA HIS A 714 2.49 3.91 -7.42
C HIS A 714 2.41 2.78 -8.47
N GLU A 715 1.85 1.61 -8.12
CA GLU A 715 1.89 0.40 -8.93
C GLU A 715 0.66 0.19 -9.83
N PHE A 716 -0.48 0.86 -9.54
CA PHE A 716 -1.73 0.68 -10.29
C PHE A 716 -1.86 1.60 -11.52
N ALA A 717 -1.33 2.83 -11.45
CA ALA A 717 -1.30 3.75 -12.58
C ALA A 717 -0.55 3.20 -13.83
N PRO A 718 0.61 2.50 -13.69
CA PRO A 718 1.32 1.89 -14.82
C PRO A 718 0.51 0.92 -15.69
N PRO A 719 -0.08 -0.18 -15.15
CA PRO A 719 -0.85 -1.11 -15.97
C PRO A 719 -2.15 -0.49 -16.47
N LEU A 720 -2.76 0.45 -15.73
CA LEU A 720 -3.94 1.17 -16.23
C LEU A 720 -3.61 1.98 -17.49
N ALA A 721 -2.52 2.74 -17.50
CA ALA A 721 -2.07 3.47 -18.68
C ALA A 721 -1.87 2.54 -19.90
N ALA A 722 -1.29 1.37 -19.70
CA ALA A 722 -1.11 0.37 -20.75
C ALA A 722 -2.45 -0.17 -21.27
N CYS A 723 -3.36 -0.52 -20.37
CA CYS A 723 -4.72 -0.95 -20.74
C CYS A 723 -5.51 0.15 -21.48
N MET A 724 -5.30 1.42 -21.16
CA MET A 724 -5.99 2.54 -21.82
C MET A 724 -5.48 2.75 -23.25
N LEU A 725 -4.17 2.74 -23.46
CA LEU A 725 -3.56 2.79 -24.80
C LEU A 725 -3.87 1.54 -25.64
N ALA A 726 -4.09 0.37 -25.01
CA ALA A 726 -4.53 -0.84 -25.68
C ALA A 726 -6.00 -0.73 -26.14
N HIS A 727 -6.87 -0.19 -25.28
CA HIS A 727 -8.25 0.13 -25.64
C HIS A 727 -8.32 1.10 -26.82
N ASP A 728 -7.51 2.16 -26.80
CA ASP A 728 -7.39 3.11 -27.92
C ASP A 728 -7.00 2.40 -29.22
N ALA A 729 -6.03 1.48 -29.20
CA ALA A 729 -5.65 0.73 -30.38
C ALA A 729 -6.82 -0.10 -30.95
N TYR A 730 -7.63 -0.77 -30.10
CA TYR A 730 -8.84 -1.46 -30.55
C TYR A 730 -9.92 -0.50 -31.08
N VAL A 731 -10.07 0.68 -30.47
CA VAL A 731 -10.95 1.76 -30.95
C VAL A 731 -10.55 2.26 -32.35
N ILE A 732 -9.24 2.39 -32.62
CA ILE A 732 -8.72 2.81 -33.93
C ILE A 732 -8.80 1.69 -34.98
N GLN A 733 -8.65 0.43 -34.58
CA GLN A 733 -8.90 -0.74 -35.45
C GLN A 733 -10.38 -0.92 -35.84
N GLY A 734 -11.30 -0.06 -35.36
CA GLY A 734 -12.72 -0.17 -35.65
C GLY A 734 -13.37 -1.41 -35.05
N LYS A 735 -12.87 -1.92 -33.91
CA LYS A 735 -13.51 -3.02 -33.20
C LYS A 735 -14.87 -2.58 -32.67
N GLU A 736 -15.86 -3.46 -32.78
CA GLU A 736 -17.25 -3.20 -32.38
C GLU A 736 -17.42 -3.00 -30.87
N ASP A 737 -16.74 -3.83 -30.05
CA ASP A 737 -16.65 -3.64 -28.61
C ASP A 737 -15.18 -3.69 -28.11
N PRO A 738 -14.47 -2.54 -28.12
CA PRO A 738 -13.10 -2.42 -27.64
C PRO A 738 -12.95 -2.76 -26.14
N SER A 739 -13.99 -2.52 -25.35
CA SER A 739 -13.99 -2.79 -23.90
C SER A 739 -14.08 -4.28 -23.63
N GLN A 740 -15.00 -4.99 -24.30
CA GLN A 740 -15.13 -6.44 -24.17
C GLN A 740 -13.87 -7.16 -24.70
N ILE A 741 -13.24 -6.67 -25.78
CA ILE A 741 -11.96 -7.21 -26.25
C ILE A 741 -10.86 -7.02 -25.20
N LEU A 742 -10.73 -5.82 -24.62
CA LEU A 742 -9.74 -5.58 -23.56
C LEU A 742 -9.96 -6.51 -22.36
N GLN A 743 -11.20 -6.66 -21.86
CA GLN A 743 -11.48 -7.60 -20.76
C GLN A 743 -11.20 -9.05 -21.18
N THR A 744 -11.51 -9.44 -22.42
CA THR A 744 -11.20 -10.77 -22.97
C THR A 744 -9.70 -11.03 -23.04
N GLU A 745 -8.89 -10.04 -23.43
CA GLU A 745 -7.42 -10.15 -23.46
C GLU A 745 -6.82 -10.19 -22.05
N ILE A 746 -7.38 -9.43 -21.10
CA ILE A 746 -7.05 -9.57 -19.67
C ILE A 746 -7.37 -10.99 -19.19
N SER A 747 -8.55 -11.55 -19.49
CA SER A 747 -8.89 -12.93 -19.12
C SER A 747 -8.04 -13.99 -19.83
N ASN A 748 -7.64 -13.78 -21.09
CA ASN A 748 -6.80 -14.70 -21.86
C ASN A 748 -5.33 -14.70 -21.41
N SER A 749 -4.87 -13.61 -20.81
CA SER A 749 -3.51 -13.49 -20.26
C SER A 749 -3.30 -14.22 -18.92
N GLN A 750 -4.36 -14.87 -18.41
CA GLN A 750 -4.40 -15.45 -17.08
C GLN A 750 -4.18 -16.97 -17.14
N PRO A 751 -3.80 -17.60 -16.01
CA PRO A 751 -3.58 -19.03 -15.95
C PRO A 751 -4.72 -19.88 -16.49
N SER A 752 -4.39 -21.00 -17.13
CA SER A 752 -5.43 -21.94 -17.55
C SER A 752 -6.12 -22.58 -16.33
N ARG A 753 -7.45 -22.82 -16.43
CA ARG A 753 -8.20 -23.54 -15.39
C ARG A 753 -7.62 -24.93 -15.12
N GLU A 754 -7.01 -25.57 -16.13
CA GLU A 754 -6.31 -26.85 -15.98
C GLU A 754 -5.03 -26.71 -15.14
N GLY A 755 -4.12 -25.79 -15.49
CA GLY A 755 -2.87 -25.55 -14.75
C GLY A 755 -3.10 -25.15 -13.29
N PHE A 756 -4.08 -24.27 -13.05
CA PHE A 756 -4.58 -23.98 -11.70
C PHE A 756 -5.04 -25.25 -10.96
N SER A 757 -5.85 -26.10 -11.61
CA SER A 757 -6.38 -27.31 -10.96
C SER A 757 -5.27 -28.31 -10.62
N GLN A 758 -4.26 -28.44 -11.49
CA GLN A 758 -3.09 -29.29 -11.24
C GLN A 758 -2.26 -28.78 -10.05
N GLN A 759 -1.94 -27.48 -10.00
CA GLN A 759 -1.19 -26.89 -8.88
C GLN A 759 -1.99 -26.90 -7.56
N MET A 760 -3.32 -26.80 -7.61
CA MET A 760 -4.18 -26.96 -6.44
C MET A 760 -4.16 -28.37 -5.84
N ILE A 761 -3.78 -29.40 -6.60
CA ILE A 761 -3.56 -30.76 -6.07
C ILE A 761 -2.22 -30.80 -5.31
N LEU A 762 -1.16 -30.23 -5.88
CA LEU A 762 0.16 -30.18 -5.24
C LEU A 762 0.15 -29.45 -3.88
N LEU A 763 -0.72 -28.44 -3.71
CA LEU A 763 -0.91 -27.73 -2.45
C LEU A 763 -1.58 -28.55 -1.33
N GLU A 764 -2.06 -29.77 -1.60
CA GLU A 764 -2.67 -30.63 -0.58
C GLU A 764 -1.64 -31.13 0.44
N GLU A 765 -0.48 -31.60 -0.02
CA GLU A 765 0.59 -32.10 0.85
C GLU A 765 1.12 -30.99 1.77
N HIS A 766 1.26 -29.77 1.24
CA HIS A 766 1.67 -28.59 2.01
C HIS A 766 0.60 -28.14 3.03
N TYR A 767 -0.69 -28.31 2.71
CA TYR A 767 -1.78 -28.06 3.65
C TYR A 767 -1.77 -29.07 4.81
N GLU A 768 -1.64 -30.36 4.51
CA GLU A 768 -1.60 -31.39 5.56
C GLU A 768 -0.36 -31.26 6.47
N GLU A 769 0.81 -30.93 5.89
CA GLU A 769 2.03 -30.68 6.67
C GLU A 769 1.90 -29.45 7.59
N ILE A 770 1.31 -28.34 7.12
CA ILE A 770 1.16 -27.15 7.98
C ILE A 770 0.12 -27.36 9.08
N MET A 771 -0.91 -28.18 8.85
CA MET A 771 -1.87 -28.57 9.89
C MET A 771 -1.23 -29.46 10.95
N GLN A 772 -0.39 -30.43 10.57
CA GLN A 772 0.40 -31.22 11.53
C GLN A 772 1.36 -30.35 12.34
N ARG A 773 2.06 -29.41 11.69
CA ARG A 773 2.92 -28.41 12.35
C ARG A 773 2.16 -27.58 13.38
N TYR A 774 0.98 -27.08 13.02
CA TYR A 774 0.13 -26.28 13.90
C TYR A 774 -0.33 -27.04 15.15
N GLU A 775 -0.85 -28.26 15.00
CA GLU A 775 -1.29 -29.07 16.13
C GLU A 775 -0.12 -29.53 17.01
N TYR A 776 1.04 -29.84 16.42
CA TYR A 776 2.26 -30.13 17.18
C TYR A 776 2.71 -28.95 18.04
N VAL A 777 2.78 -27.76 17.43
CA VAL A 777 3.18 -26.54 18.13
C VAL A 777 2.23 -26.22 19.29
N LYS A 778 0.91 -26.41 19.11
CA LYS A 778 -0.07 -26.31 20.19
C LYS A 778 0.14 -27.34 21.30
N ALA A 779 0.38 -28.61 20.93
CA ALA A 779 0.57 -29.69 21.89
C ALA A 779 1.79 -29.44 22.81
N ILE A 780 2.94 -29.04 22.25
CA ILE A 780 4.16 -28.77 23.03
C ILE A 780 4.10 -27.44 23.81
N GLN A 781 3.21 -26.50 23.45
CA GLN A 781 3.08 -25.21 24.14
C GLN A 781 2.44 -25.32 25.53
N ALA A 782 1.41 -26.17 25.68
CA ALA A 782 0.57 -26.14 26.87
C ALA A 782 1.25 -26.62 28.18
N PRO A 783 2.22 -27.57 28.15
CA PRO A 783 2.76 -28.12 29.40
C PRO A 783 4.30 -28.23 29.51
N CYS A 784 5.08 -27.84 28.48
CA CYS A 784 6.53 -28.00 28.50
C CYS A 784 7.25 -26.83 29.19
N LEU A 785 8.34 -27.12 29.90
CA LEU A 785 9.27 -26.10 30.40
C LEU A 785 10.00 -25.42 29.22
N ARG A 786 10.50 -24.19 29.42
CA ARG A 786 11.12 -23.38 28.34
C ARG A 786 12.16 -24.15 27.51
N ASP A 787 13.12 -24.82 28.15
CA ASP A 787 14.19 -25.52 27.43
C ASP A 787 13.69 -26.79 26.71
N GLN A 788 12.70 -27.48 27.30
CA GLN A 788 12.03 -28.62 26.68
C GLN A 788 11.25 -28.17 25.44
N TRP A 789 10.42 -27.14 25.58
CA TRP A 789 9.66 -26.54 24.47
C TRP A 789 10.59 -26.10 23.34
N ARG A 790 11.71 -25.42 23.66
CA ARG A 790 12.70 -25.02 22.64
C ARG A 790 13.32 -26.23 21.94
N SER A 791 13.75 -27.25 22.68
CA SER A 791 14.31 -28.48 22.11
C SER A 791 13.31 -29.19 21.19
N TYR A 792 12.06 -29.33 21.62
CA TYR A 792 10.99 -29.96 20.86
C TYR A 792 10.55 -29.12 19.65
N PHE A 793 10.55 -27.79 19.75
CA PHE A 793 10.27 -26.90 18.62
C PHE A 793 11.40 -26.91 17.58
N GLU A 794 12.67 -26.88 17.99
CA GLU A 794 13.81 -26.96 17.08
C GLU A 794 13.90 -28.34 16.39
N ARG A 795 13.66 -29.43 17.13
CA ARG A 795 13.68 -30.79 16.58
C ARG A 795 12.46 -31.12 15.74
N GLY A 796 11.26 -30.63 16.08
CA GLY A 796 10.00 -31.04 15.44
C GLY A 796 9.67 -30.43 14.08
N GLN A 797 10.67 -29.94 13.34
CA GLN A 797 10.47 -29.22 12.07
C GLN A 797 9.97 -30.13 10.93
N THR A 798 10.55 -31.33 10.78
CA THR A 798 10.19 -32.27 9.70
C THR A 798 9.24 -33.36 10.20
N PRO A 799 8.47 -34.02 9.32
CA PRO A 799 7.56 -35.11 9.72
C PRO A 799 8.26 -36.22 10.53
N ALA A 800 9.44 -36.66 10.07
CA ALA A 800 10.20 -37.74 10.73
C ALA A 800 10.72 -37.32 12.12
N SER A 801 11.35 -36.16 12.21
CA SER A 801 11.91 -35.64 13.47
C SER A 801 10.82 -35.28 14.50
N ARG A 802 9.67 -34.79 14.04
CA ARG A 802 8.45 -34.61 14.83
C ARG A 802 7.91 -35.94 15.37
N ALA A 803 7.85 -36.98 14.54
CA ALA A 803 7.44 -38.32 14.98
C ALA A 803 8.41 -38.92 16.03
N GLU A 804 9.72 -38.66 15.91
CA GLU A 804 10.70 -39.04 16.93
C GLU A 804 10.46 -38.33 18.27
N VAL A 805 10.21 -37.01 18.26
CA VAL A 805 9.90 -36.27 19.49
C VAL A 805 8.59 -36.75 20.12
N VAL A 806 7.55 -36.99 19.34
CA VAL A 806 6.27 -37.53 19.84
C VAL A 806 6.47 -38.92 20.46
N LYS A 807 7.30 -39.77 19.83
CA LYS A 807 7.67 -41.08 20.37
C LYS A 807 8.51 -40.98 21.66
N GLU A 808 9.43 -40.02 21.75
CA GLU A 808 10.19 -39.73 22.98
C GLU A 808 9.24 -39.32 24.11
N LEU A 809 8.33 -38.37 23.84
CA LEU A 809 7.35 -37.87 24.80
C LEU A 809 6.43 -38.98 25.31
N ALA A 810 5.88 -39.81 24.42
CA ALA A 810 5.04 -40.95 24.76
C ALA A 810 5.76 -41.95 25.70
N ASN A 811 7.03 -42.28 25.39
CA ASN A 811 7.82 -43.27 26.13
C ASN A 811 8.57 -42.70 27.35
N SER A 812 8.42 -41.41 27.66
CA SER A 812 9.21 -40.73 28.69
C SER A 812 8.91 -41.16 30.14
N GLY A 813 7.80 -41.87 30.37
CA GLY A 813 7.30 -42.23 31.71
C GLY A 813 6.70 -41.05 32.50
N ASP A 814 6.76 -39.83 31.97
CA ASP A 814 6.18 -38.63 32.56
C ASP A 814 4.78 -38.42 31.97
N ARG A 815 3.76 -38.52 32.83
CA ARG A 815 2.34 -38.36 32.45
C ARG A 815 2.07 -37.04 31.71
N VAL A 816 2.76 -35.96 32.07
CA VAL A 816 2.58 -34.65 31.43
C VAL A 816 3.08 -34.69 29.98
N LYS A 817 4.18 -35.39 29.72
CA LYS A 817 4.76 -35.57 28.38
C LYS A 817 3.98 -36.60 27.54
N SER A 818 3.53 -37.70 28.14
CA SER A 818 2.65 -38.65 27.45
C SER A 818 1.35 -37.97 27.00
N ASN A 819 0.75 -37.11 27.85
CA ASN A 819 -0.42 -36.31 27.45
C ASN A 819 -0.16 -35.39 26.24
N VAL A 820 1.06 -34.87 26.03
CA VAL A 820 1.41 -34.08 24.83
C VAL A 820 1.38 -34.94 23.58
N ALA A 821 2.01 -36.13 23.65
CA ALA A 821 2.02 -37.08 22.55
C ALA A 821 0.60 -37.55 22.22
N ASP A 822 -0.21 -37.87 23.22
CA ASP A 822 -1.60 -38.27 23.06
C ASP A 822 -2.45 -37.16 22.44
N ALA A 823 -2.30 -35.90 22.92
CA ALA A 823 -3.02 -34.76 22.36
C ALA A 823 -2.69 -34.51 20.89
N TYR A 824 -1.40 -34.59 20.52
CA TYR A 824 -0.97 -34.50 19.12
C TYR A 824 -1.57 -35.65 18.28
N CYS A 825 -1.39 -36.90 18.70
CA CYS A 825 -1.89 -38.08 17.98
C CYS A 825 -3.41 -38.06 17.80
N GLN A 826 -4.17 -37.57 18.79
CA GLN A 826 -5.61 -37.38 18.68
C GLN A 826 -5.96 -36.29 17.66
N ALA A 827 -5.31 -35.12 17.74
CA ALA A 827 -5.55 -33.99 16.83
C ALA A 827 -5.18 -34.31 15.38
N THR A 828 -4.11 -35.06 15.14
CA THR A 828 -3.68 -35.47 13.79
C THR A 828 -4.40 -36.70 13.25
N SER A 829 -5.31 -37.33 13.99
CA SER A 829 -6.14 -38.41 13.45
C SER A 829 -7.09 -37.88 12.36
N ASP A 830 -7.37 -38.68 11.33
CA ASP A 830 -8.09 -38.24 10.12
C ASP A 830 -9.54 -37.78 10.37
N ARG A 831 -10.05 -37.94 11.60
CA ARG A 831 -11.39 -37.50 12.02
C ARG A 831 -11.41 -36.14 12.73
N MET A 832 -10.25 -35.55 13.03
CA MET A 832 -10.12 -34.35 13.86
C MET A 832 -9.48 -33.15 13.13
N ARG A 833 -8.90 -33.36 11.94
CA ARG A 833 -8.31 -32.27 11.15
C ARG A 833 -9.40 -31.38 10.53
N PRO A 834 -9.28 -30.04 10.55
CA PRO A 834 -10.11 -29.14 9.78
C PRO A 834 -10.11 -29.51 8.29
N ALA A 835 -11.30 -29.76 7.73
CA ALA A 835 -11.46 -30.17 6.35
C ALA A 835 -10.88 -29.12 5.38
N ARG A 836 -10.03 -29.56 4.46
CA ARG A 836 -9.52 -28.76 3.35
C ARG A 836 -10.71 -28.29 2.50
N ASN A 837 -10.79 -26.99 2.23
CA ASN A 837 -11.86 -26.37 1.45
C ASN A 837 -11.24 -25.39 0.46
N PRO A 838 -10.74 -25.86 -0.69
CA PRO A 838 -10.01 -25.03 -1.64
C PRO A 838 -10.91 -24.01 -2.35
N LEU A 839 -10.34 -22.84 -2.71
CA LEU A 839 -10.94 -21.91 -3.66
C LEU A 839 -11.11 -22.59 -5.03
N SER A 840 -12.24 -22.33 -5.69
CA SER A 840 -12.38 -22.62 -7.12
C SER A 840 -11.52 -21.66 -7.96
N TYR A 841 -11.28 -22.04 -9.22
CA TYR A 841 -10.59 -21.18 -10.19
C TYR A 841 -11.22 -19.79 -10.28
N ASP A 842 -12.56 -19.70 -10.34
CA ASP A 842 -13.25 -18.42 -10.46
C ASP A 842 -13.14 -17.57 -9.19
N GLU A 843 -13.23 -18.18 -8.00
CA GLU A 843 -13.07 -17.48 -6.72
C GLU A 843 -11.64 -16.95 -6.54
N TRP A 844 -10.64 -17.77 -6.89
CA TRP A 844 -9.24 -17.37 -6.84
C TRP A 844 -8.94 -16.29 -7.89
N HIS A 845 -9.31 -16.50 -9.15
CA HIS A 845 -9.09 -15.52 -10.23
C HIS A 845 -9.68 -14.14 -9.86
N ASN A 846 -10.92 -14.09 -9.37
CA ASN A 846 -11.54 -12.85 -8.89
C ASN A 846 -10.89 -12.24 -7.63
N ALA A 847 -10.10 -13.00 -6.85
CA ALA A 847 -9.38 -12.48 -5.68
C ALA A 847 -7.99 -11.89 -6.03
N PHE A 848 -7.38 -12.33 -7.14
CA PHE A 848 -5.98 -12.01 -7.50
C PHE A 848 -5.81 -11.29 -8.86
N THR A 849 -6.89 -10.98 -9.61
CA THR A 849 -6.89 -10.35 -10.95
C THR A 849 -6.17 -9.00 -11.15
N ASP A 850 -5.57 -8.40 -10.12
CA ASP A 850 -5.09 -7.02 -10.15
C ASP A 850 -3.72 -6.87 -10.86
N GLN A 851 -3.80 -6.80 -12.20
CA GLN A 851 -2.94 -6.00 -13.08
C GLN A 851 -1.41 -6.05 -12.85
N GLU A 852 -0.78 -7.14 -13.26
CA GLU A 852 0.66 -7.14 -13.53
C GLU A 852 1.01 -6.21 -14.71
N MET A 853 2.00 -5.33 -14.50
CA MET A 853 2.52 -4.44 -15.55
C MET A 853 2.98 -5.21 -16.80
N MET A 854 3.58 -6.39 -16.63
CA MET A 854 3.98 -7.27 -17.74
C MET A 854 2.81 -7.60 -18.65
N THR A 855 1.72 -8.06 -18.04
CA THR A 855 0.50 -8.49 -18.72
C THR A 855 -0.16 -7.33 -19.45
N ALA A 856 -0.32 -6.18 -18.78
CA ALA A 856 -0.87 -4.99 -19.40
C ALA A 856 0.00 -4.47 -20.57
N TRP A 857 1.33 -4.51 -20.44
CA TRP A 857 2.27 -4.14 -21.52
C TRP A 857 2.21 -5.11 -22.70
N ASN A 858 2.14 -6.42 -22.46
CA ASN A 858 2.01 -7.42 -23.52
C ASN A 858 0.69 -7.28 -24.28
N ILE A 859 -0.42 -6.99 -23.58
CA ILE A 859 -1.72 -6.67 -24.20
C ILE A 859 -1.59 -5.40 -25.05
N LEU A 860 -0.91 -4.36 -24.55
CA LEU A 860 -0.67 -3.13 -25.31
C LEU A 860 0.14 -3.37 -26.59
N LEU A 861 1.24 -4.13 -26.50
CA LEU A 861 2.06 -4.47 -27.66
C LEU A 861 1.25 -5.31 -28.68
N LYS A 862 0.50 -6.31 -28.22
CA LYS A 862 -0.40 -7.11 -29.07
C LYS A 862 -1.51 -6.28 -29.71
N ALA A 863 -2.03 -5.27 -29.02
CA ALA A 863 -3.03 -4.35 -29.56
C ALA A 863 -2.44 -3.42 -30.64
N ASN A 864 -1.13 -3.14 -30.61
CA ASN A 864 -0.47 -2.25 -31.56
C ASN A 864 0.30 -2.97 -32.67
N SER A 865 0.62 -4.26 -32.51
CA SER A 865 1.20 -5.10 -33.57
C SER A 865 0.22 -5.26 -34.73
N ILE A 866 0.66 -4.86 -35.92
CA ILE A 866 -0.09 -5.06 -37.17
C ILE A 866 0.04 -6.53 -37.59
N ASN A 867 -1.08 -7.14 -37.99
CA ASN A 867 -1.12 -8.43 -38.70
C ASN A 867 -0.80 -8.25 -40.19
#